data_AF-A0A660QIQ6-F1
#
_entry.id   AF-A0A660QIQ6-F1
#
_cell.length_a   1.000
_cell.length_b   1.000
_cell.length_c   1.000
_cell.angle_alpha   90.00
_cell.angle_beta   90.00
_cell.angle_gamma   90.00
#
_symmetry.space_group_name_H-M   'P 1'
#
loop_
_entity.id
_entity.type
_entity.pdbx_description
1 polymer ?
#
loop_
_entity_poly.entity_id
_entity_poly.type
_entity_poly.pdbx_seq_one_letter_code
_entity_poly.pdbx_strand_id
1 'polypeptide(L)'
;GNSFACSNSDGIDKKGKLVSPTFTINRRYIDFLLVGGGNWDGNYIALVVDGKIVRRTRAYHPSDFQPRGWYVEEFEGKEAHIEIIDVQVFTDGYTCIDNIIFADNITRDPRFWNGEGNMALTCLDAKAKPGSARPDIGGTFITADAEYRMVEDPAALLSSKDATLAPGESQTFRFVMSWWFPNIDHGRMYAKRFADAAAVADFVQDNHARLSGETKLWRDTYYDSTLPYWLLDRLQSTVSILASGTTRWFENDRFYAFEGTTSCHGTCTHVWGYAHAHARLFPELGRNIRERQDFYPIDDGGGFFPDTGLISFRADKNYGLAMDGQLDTVLNSYREHKMSVDDEFLKRNWPFIKKTLQYVIDQDALGEKGGAASQEVAWIAKETVDAYEKPTEAPNGVLEGTQHNTYDLNFYGANTLSGGLYLAALLAAEDMAYDMGEENFAKLCKSLFEQGSKWLSENIFNGEYYVQDIDFDKDFTGQFGDGCLSDQVFGQTWAHNVGLGYVLPEDQIKTTMGSIWKYNWTPDTGPYSKMYKPGRWFVMPEGQAGLLTTTWPSGSFKPGAMSYKSEIWSGIEYQVANEMIWEDMVTEGLSIIKGIDERYQPPVHNPYNEVECGDHYARAMASWGAYLALAGFDYHGPKGEITFAPKFFKDNYKAAFTLAEGWIQFEQTKDSKDRQIDTIKVVNGKAKLNKLTFELIDATAKGKAKVAVNGKKVAAKSSLEDGKVVIILKSGLELEKGDVLTVAIK
;
A
#
# COMPACT_ATOMS: atom_id res chain seq x y z
N GLY A 1 39.22 26.49 -5.15
CA GLY A 1 40.54 27.15 -5.10
C GLY A 1 41.59 26.12 -4.68
N ASN A 2 42.70 26.56 -4.06
CA ASN A 2 43.62 25.65 -3.36
C ASN A 2 43.22 25.42 -1.89
N SER A 3 42.14 26.05 -1.42
CA SER A 3 41.66 25.98 -0.03
C SER A 3 40.18 26.41 0.03
N PHE A 4 39.46 26.01 1.08
CA PHE A 4 38.08 26.41 1.40
C PHE A 4 38.00 26.87 2.86
N ALA A 5 37.01 27.69 3.22
CA ALA A 5 36.75 28.05 4.62
C ALA A 5 35.76 27.04 5.20
N CYS A 6 36.02 26.48 6.39
CA CYS A 6 35.09 25.57 7.04
C CYS A 6 35.16 25.67 8.56
N SER A 7 34.01 25.61 9.23
CA SER A 7 33.91 25.54 10.68
C SER A 7 34.28 24.18 11.28
N ASN A 8 34.25 23.10 10.48
CA ASN A 8 34.58 21.74 10.93
C ASN A 8 36.09 21.42 10.94
N SER A 9 36.97 22.35 10.55
CA SER A 9 38.42 22.06 10.50
C SER A 9 39.03 21.77 11.87
N ASP A 10 38.42 22.27 12.95
CA ASP A 10 38.91 22.16 14.33
C ASP A 10 37.95 21.39 15.28
N GLY A 11 36.96 20.68 14.72
CA GLY A 11 36.00 19.83 15.45
C GLY A 11 34.53 20.24 15.32
N ILE A 12 33.62 19.27 15.53
CA ILE A 12 32.16 19.39 15.37
C ILE A 12 31.46 20.24 16.44
N ASP A 13 32.18 20.70 17.46
CA ASP A 13 31.67 21.52 18.57
C ASP A 13 31.95 23.02 18.42
N LYS A 14 32.55 23.43 17.28
CA LYS A 14 32.98 24.81 17.05
C LYS A 14 31.90 25.64 16.37
N LYS A 15 31.80 26.90 16.81
CA LYS A 15 30.90 27.93 16.27
C LYS A 15 31.74 29.10 15.78
N GLY A 16 31.25 29.85 14.80
CA GLY A 16 32.00 30.99 14.27
C GLY A 16 31.17 31.92 13.39
N LYS A 17 31.67 33.14 13.25
CA LYS A 17 31.22 34.11 12.25
C LYS A 17 32.45 34.61 11.49
N LEU A 18 32.42 34.48 10.16
CA LEU A 18 33.38 35.13 9.28
C LEU A 18 32.68 36.26 8.53
N VAL A 19 33.37 37.38 8.37
CA VAL A 19 32.87 38.55 7.66
C VAL A 19 33.91 38.92 6.61
N SER A 20 33.49 39.03 5.35
CA SER A 20 34.38 39.50 4.29
C SER A 20 34.69 40.98 4.46
N PRO A 21 35.78 41.49 3.85
CA PRO A 21 35.89 42.92 3.56
C PRO A 21 34.67 43.40 2.76
N THR A 22 34.38 44.70 2.86
CA THR A 22 33.36 45.35 2.04
C THR A 22 33.80 45.39 0.57
N PHE A 23 32.85 45.24 -0.34
CA PHE A 23 33.03 45.33 -1.78
C PHE A 23 31.85 46.02 -2.45
N THR A 24 32.11 46.69 -3.58
CA THR A 24 31.06 47.24 -4.44
C THR A 24 30.47 46.13 -5.31
N ILE A 25 29.15 46.02 -5.37
CA ILE A 25 28.47 45.10 -6.28
C ILE A 25 28.55 45.67 -7.70
N ASN A 26 29.34 45.02 -8.56
CA ASN A 26 29.59 45.46 -9.95
C ASN A 26 29.40 44.35 -10.99
N ARG A 27 28.81 43.23 -10.58
CA ARG A 27 28.48 42.06 -11.40
C ARG A 27 27.07 41.62 -11.03
N ARG A 28 26.36 41.03 -11.98
CA ARG A 28 24.95 40.63 -11.80
C ARG A 28 24.77 39.45 -10.84
N TYR A 29 25.81 38.63 -10.66
CA TYR A 29 25.79 37.42 -9.84
C TYR A 29 26.97 37.33 -8.86
N ILE A 30 26.71 36.74 -7.70
CA ILE A 30 27.71 36.28 -6.74
C ILE A 30 27.50 34.78 -6.55
N ASP A 31 28.35 33.96 -7.15
CA ASP A 31 28.33 32.51 -7.09
C ASP A 31 29.29 32.01 -6.02
N PHE A 32 29.01 30.85 -5.42
CA PHE A 32 29.85 30.21 -4.41
C PHE A 32 29.56 28.71 -4.31
N LEU A 33 30.51 27.95 -3.78
CA LEU A 33 30.31 26.55 -3.41
C LEU A 33 29.99 26.46 -1.91
N LEU A 34 28.94 25.73 -1.54
CA LEU A 34 28.48 25.61 -0.15
C LEU A 34 28.22 24.14 0.20
N VAL A 35 28.70 23.70 1.36
CA VAL A 35 28.43 22.38 1.94
C VAL A 35 28.20 22.51 3.45
N GLY A 36 27.37 21.64 4.01
CA GLY A 36 27.10 21.61 5.45
C GLY A 36 25.61 21.47 5.80
N GLY A 37 25.33 21.36 7.10
CA GLY A 37 24.01 21.13 7.67
C GLY A 37 23.60 22.17 8.72
N GLY A 38 22.30 22.28 8.97
CA GLY A 38 21.74 23.23 9.93
C GLY A 38 20.25 23.50 9.75
N ASN A 39 19.61 23.98 10.82
CA ASN A 39 18.24 24.49 10.76
C ASN A 39 18.21 25.90 10.15
N TRP A 40 17.02 26.35 9.72
CA TRP A 40 16.78 27.61 9.00
C TRP A 40 17.39 28.86 9.64
N ASP A 41 17.56 28.87 10.96
CA ASP A 41 18.06 30.03 11.71
C ASP A 41 19.52 29.92 12.17
N GLY A 42 20.13 28.75 12.02
CA GLY A 42 21.47 28.47 12.54
C GLY A 42 22.58 28.82 11.57
N ASN A 43 22.77 27.98 10.55
CA ASN A 43 23.99 27.96 9.75
C ASN A 43 23.74 28.45 8.31
N TYR A 44 24.42 29.51 7.89
CA TYR A 44 24.15 30.18 6.61
C TYR A 44 25.26 31.11 6.14
N ILE A 45 25.20 31.43 4.84
CA ILE A 45 25.92 32.56 4.24
C ILE A 45 24.91 33.67 3.92
N ALA A 46 25.28 34.93 4.14
CA ALA A 46 24.44 36.10 3.89
C ALA A 46 25.19 37.20 3.14
N LEU A 47 24.46 37.92 2.27
CA LEU A 47 24.89 39.19 1.68
C LEU A 47 24.25 40.32 2.46
N VAL A 48 25.07 41.25 2.93
CA VAL A 48 24.64 42.42 3.70
C VAL A 48 24.88 43.66 2.86
N VAL A 49 23.85 44.47 2.65
CA VAL A 49 23.90 45.76 1.96
C VAL A 49 23.22 46.79 2.85
N ASP A 50 23.82 47.97 3.04
CA ASP A 50 23.29 49.03 3.91
C ASP A 50 22.96 48.54 5.34
N GLY A 51 23.76 47.60 5.87
CA GLY A 51 23.57 47.01 7.21
C GLY A 51 22.41 46.02 7.33
N LYS A 52 21.74 45.66 6.22
CA LYS A 52 20.64 44.69 6.18
C LYS A 52 21.05 43.44 5.41
N ILE A 53 20.68 42.27 5.91
CA ILE A 53 20.79 41.02 5.16
C ILE A 53 19.79 41.09 4.00
N VAL A 54 20.30 41.19 2.77
CA VAL A 54 19.49 41.26 1.53
C VAL A 54 19.43 39.93 0.78
N ARG A 55 20.36 39.02 1.08
CA ARG A 55 20.34 37.62 0.62
C ARG A 55 20.83 36.71 1.73
N ARG A 56 20.28 35.50 1.79
CA ARG A 56 20.68 34.45 2.72
C ARG A 56 20.51 33.09 2.05
N THR A 57 21.54 32.25 2.15
CA THR A 57 21.50 30.86 1.67
C THR A 57 21.95 29.94 2.81
N ARG A 58 21.13 28.95 3.13
CA ARG A 58 21.50 27.92 4.11
C ARG A 58 22.45 26.91 3.49
N ALA A 59 23.29 26.29 4.31
CA ALA A 59 23.86 25.01 3.95
C ALA A 59 22.73 23.95 4.01
N TYR A 60 22.54 23.21 2.92
CA TYR A 60 21.65 22.05 2.86
C TYR A 60 22.55 20.84 2.66
N HIS A 61 22.20 19.71 3.25
CA HIS A 61 23.01 18.50 3.35
C HIS A 61 23.30 17.82 2.00
N PRO A 62 24.53 17.97 1.49
CA PRO A 62 25.24 16.79 1.01
C PRO A 62 26.68 16.71 1.54
N SER A 63 27.34 15.58 1.26
CA SER A 63 28.78 15.36 1.51
C SER A 63 29.69 16.14 0.55
N ASP A 64 29.12 16.80 -0.47
CA ASP A 64 29.85 17.47 -1.56
C ASP A 64 29.54 18.97 -1.65
N PHE A 65 30.52 19.77 -2.08
CA PHE A 65 30.33 21.20 -2.36
C PHE A 65 29.26 21.46 -3.42
N GLN A 66 28.15 22.06 -3.01
CA GLN A 66 27.05 22.40 -3.89
C GLN A 66 27.26 23.79 -4.47
N PRO A 67 27.10 23.96 -5.79
CA PRO A 67 27.10 25.29 -6.36
C PRO A 67 25.85 26.06 -5.90
N ARG A 68 26.04 27.32 -5.55
CA ARG A 68 25.02 28.26 -5.10
C ARG A 68 25.32 29.63 -5.70
N GLY A 69 24.34 30.53 -5.69
CA GLY A 69 24.58 31.90 -6.10
C GLY A 69 23.43 32.83 -5.77
N TRP A 70 23.71 34.13 -5.87
CA TRP A 70 22.73 35.20 -5.72
C TRP A 70 22.73 36.07 -6.96
N TYR A 71 21.54 36.37 -7.47
CA TYR A 71 21.35 37.52 -8.35
C TYR A 71 21.31 38.80 -7.52
N VAL A 72 22.07 39.81 -7.92
CA VAL A 72 22.31 41.03 -7.12
C VAL A 72 22.29 42.32 -7.94
N GLU A 73 21.81 42.28 -9.20
CA GLU A 73 21.79 43.46 -10.09
C GLU A 73 21.03 44.64 -9.47
N GLU A 74 19.98 44.41 -8.68
CA GLU A 74 19.25 45.51 -8.04
C GLU A 74 20.07 46.27 -6.98
N PHE A 75 21.23 45.74 -6.60
CA PHE A 75 22.18 46.34 -5.67
C PHE A 75 23.44 46.85 -6.38
N GLU A 76 23.43 46.91 -7.71
CA GLU A 76 24.57 47.42 -8.49
C GLU A 76 25.01 48.81 -8.01
N GLY A 77 26.32 48.98 -7.83
CA GLY A 77 26.93 50.19 -7.32
C GLY A 77 26.84 50.38 -5.80
N LYS A 78 26.16 49.50 -5.06
CA LYS A 78 26.13 49.55 -3.59
C LYS A 78 27.30 48.81 -2.95
N GLU A 79 27.69 49.27 -1.76
CA GLU A 79 28.65 48.58 -0.90
C GLU A 79 27.98 47.43 -0.14
N ALA A 80 28.65 46.28 -0.12
CA ALA A 80 28.16 45.06 0.48
C ALA A 80 29.28 44.28 1.19
N HIS A 81 28.91 43.37 2.09
CA HIS A 81 29.83 42.34 2.61
C HIS A 81 29.12 41.00 2.77
N ILE A 82 29.90 39.93 2.83
CA ILE A 82 29.41 38.57 3.03
C ILE A 82 29.65 38.16 4.48
N GLU A 83 28.64 37.56 5.10
CA GLU A 83 28.75 36.91 6.41
C GLU A 83 28.58 35.40 6.27
N ILE A 84 29.45 34.62 6.89
CA ILE A 84 29.34 33.16 7.01
C ILE A 84 29.14 32.87 8.49
N ILE A 85 28.01 32.25 8.82
CA ILE A 85 27.52 32.05 10.18
C ILE A 85 27.41 30.57 10.47
N ASP A 86 28.01 30.16 11.57
CA ASP A 86 27.86 28.85 12.17
C ASP A 86 27.64 28.98 13.68
N VAL A 87 26.47 28.57 14.16
CA VAL A 87 26.09 28.72 15.58
C VAL A 87 25.49 27.46 16.19
N GLN A 88 25.42 26.37 15.44
CA GLN A 88 24.84 25.11 15.89
C GLN A 88 25.92 24.08 16.23
N VAL A 89 25.61 23.16 17.15
CA VAL A 89 26.52 22.08 17.55
C VAL A 89 25.74 20.78 17.53
N PHE A 90 26.02 19.96 16.53
CA PHE A 90 25.60 18.57 16.37
C PHE A 90 26.43 17.96 15.24
N THR A 91 26.39 16.64 15.04
CA THR A 91 27.31 15.87 14.16
C THR A 91 27.49 16.46 12.76
N ASP A 92 26.46 17.11 12.22
CA ASP A 92 26.48 17.69 10.87
C ASP A 92 26.24 19.22 10.83
N GLY A 93 26.28 19.88 11.98
CA GLY A 93 26.04 21.30 12.12
C GLY A 93 27.26 22.14 11.76
N TYR A 94 27.72 22.08 10.51
CA TYR A 94 28.86 22.88 10.02
C TYR A 94 28.53 23.67 8.74
N THR A 95 29.37 24.65 8.40
CA THR A 95 29.34 25.36 7.10
C THR A 95 30.74 25.39 6.50
N CYS A 96 30.91 24.82 5.31
CA CYS A 96 32.08 25.06 4.49
C CYS A 96 31.72 25.80 3.19
N ILE A 97 32.61 26.70 2.76
CA ILE A 97 32.46 27.53 1.57
C ILE A 97 33.75 27.61 0.76
N ASP A 98 33.62 27.54 -0.57
CA ASP A 98 34.71 27.74 -1.54
C ASP A 98 34.22 28.58 -2.74
N ASN A 99 35.15 29.02 -3.60
CA ASN A 99 34.88 29.57 -4.92
C ASN A 99 33.83 30.70 -4.96
N ILE A 100 33.96 31.72 -4.11
CA ILE A 100 33.14 32.93 -4.23
C ILE A 100 33.57 33.69 -5.50
N ILE A 101 32.69 33.78 -6.49
CA ILE A 101 32.96 34.31 -7.84
C ILE A 101 31.90 35.38 -8.17
N PHE A 102 32.36 36.52 -8.68
CA PHE A 102 31.49 37.57 -9.19
C PHE A 102 31.38 37.43 -10.72
N ALA A 103 30.15 37.26 -11.24
CA ALA A 103 29.92 36.92 -12.64
C ALA A 103 28.77 37.73 -13.27
N ASP A 104 28.84 37.96 -14.59
CA ASP A 104 27.78 38.62 -15.34
C ASP A 104 26.76 37.65 -15.96
N ASN A 105 27.09 36.37 -16.07
CA ASN A 105 26.21 35.31 -16.58
C ASN A 105 26.11 34.20 -15.52
N ILE A 106 25.03 33.42 -15.55
CA ILE A 106 24.86 32.27 -14.65
C ILE A 106 25.98 31.28 -14.91
N THR A 107 26.85 31.09 -13.92
CA THR A 107 27.86 30.03 -13.94
C THR A 107 27.41 28.77 -13.20
N ARG A 108 26.39 28.88 -12.32
CA ARG A 108 25.61 27.76 -11.73
C ARG A 108 24.36 28.29 -10.98
N ASP A 109 23.15 28.12 -11.50
CA ASP A 109 21.92 28.31 -10.69
C ASP A 109 21.56 26.99 -9.98
N PRO A 110 21.57 26.91 -8.63
CA PRO A 110 21.16 25.71 -7.88
C PRO A 110 19.68 25.32 -8.03
N ARG A 111 18.84 26.15 -8.65
CA ARG A 111 17.42 25.84 -8.90
C ARG A 111 17.20 25.16 -10.24
N PHE A 112 18.16 25.26 -11.15
CA PHE A 112 18.15 24.63 -12.46
C PHE A 112 19.44 23.83 -12.59
N TRP A 113 19.45 22.68 -11.93
CA TRP A 113 20.41 21.66 -12.28
C TRP A 113 20.06 21.19 -13.69
N ASN A 114 20.80 21.65 -14.70
CA ASN A 114 20.72 21.06 -16.03
C ASN A 114 20.97 19.55 -15.88
N GLY A 115 19.93 18.75 -16.11
CA GLY A 115 19.95 17.29 -15.95
C GLY A 115 19.04 16.72 -14.85
N GLU A 116 18.37 17.53 -14.01
CA GLU A 116 17.50 17.00 -12.93
C GLU A 116 16.11 16.50 -13.41
N GLY A 117 15.70 16.90 -14.61
CA GLY A 117 14.42 16.56 -15.21
C GLY A 117 13.79 17.75 -15.94
N ASN A 118 12.62 17.57 -16.53
CA ASN A 118 11.85 18.65 -17.15
C ASN A 118 10.32 18.44 -17.00
N MET A 119 9.55 19.48 -17.29
CA MET A 119 8.09 19.44 -17.40
C MET A 119 7.66 20.03 -18.74
N ALA A 120 6.52 19.58 -19.26
CA ALA A 120 5.91 20.15 -20.45
C ALA A 120 4.41 20.37 -20.22
N LEU A 121 3.90 21.48 -20.78
CA LEU A 121 2.46 21.71 -20.97
C LEU A 121 2.22 21.74 -22.48
N THR A 122 1.50 20.75 -22.99
CA THR A 122 1.31 20.50 -24.43
C THR A 122 -0.14 20.65 -24.83
N CYS A 123 -0.44 21.33 -25.94
CA CYS A 123 -1.78 21.42 -26.53
C CYS A 123 -1.85 20.43 -27.70
N LEU A 124 -2.70 19.41 -27.58
CA LEU A 124 -2.75 18.28 -28.53
C LEU A 124 -3.57 18.57 -29.79
N ASP A 125 -4.24 19.73 -29.86
CA ASP A 125 -5.03 20.08 -31.03
C ASP A 125 -4.09 20.41 -32.19
N ALA A 126 -4.24 19.66 -33.29
CA ALA A 126 -3.25 19.43 -34.37
C ALA A 126 -2.68 20.67 -35.10
N LYS A 127 -2.97 21.89 -34.65
CA LYS A 127 -2.41 23.13 -35.17
C LYS A 127 -2.40 24.24 -34.07
N ALA A 128 -2.11 23.92 -32.80
CA ALA A 128 -1.91 24.94 -31.77
C ALA A 128 -0.93 26.02 -32.25
N LYS A 129 -1.27 27.30 -32.04
CA LYS A 129 -0.36 28.41 -32.32
C LYS A 129 0.44 28.66 -31.04
N PRO A 130 1.78 28.73 -31.08
CA PRO A 130 2.56 29.13 -29.91
C PRO A 130 2.03 30.47 -29.38
N GLY A 131 1.58 30.47 -28.13
CA GLY A 131 1.32 31.69 -27.39
C GLY A 131 2.66 32.19 -26.88
N SER A 132 3.18 33.26 -27.45
CA SER A 132 4.23 34.03 -26.78
C SER A 132 3.64 34.55 -25.46
N ALA A 133 4.36 34.41 -24.33
CA ALA A 133 4.45 35.51 -23.38
C ALA A 133 4.90 36.72 -24.24
N ARG A 134 3.96 37.59 -24.61
CA ARG A 134 4.15 38.45 -25.80
C ARG A 134 5.34 39.41 -25.65
N PRO A 135 5.90 39.95 -26.76
CA PRO A 135 5.46 39.78 -28.15
C PRO A 135 6.57 39.56 -29.19
N ASP A 136 6.15 38.96 -30.29
CA ASP A 136 6.75 38.98 -31.62
C ASP A 136 7.57 37.74 -31.98
N ILE A 137 7.39 37.31 -33.24
CA ILE A 137 8.03 36.18 -33.92
C ILE A 137 7.29 34.82 -33.77
N GLY A 138 6.93 34.26 -34.92
CA GLY A 138 6.06 33.09 -35.05
C GLY A 138 6.75 31.73 -34.99
N GLY A 139 5.97 30.75 -34.50
CA GLY A 139 6.04 29.33 -34.86
C GLY A 139 7.00 28.42 -34.07
N THR A 140 6.58 27.15 -33.97
CA THR A 140 7.28 25.94 -33.47
C THR A 140 7.39 25.72 -31.95
N PHE A 141 7.45 24.42 -31.58
CA PHE A 141 7.61 23.86 -30.23
C PHE A 141 8.39 24.76 -29.27
N ILE A 142 7.87 24.99 -28.06
CA ILE A 142 8.67 25.59 -26.99
C ILE A 142 9.34 24.46 -26.21
N THR A 143 10.42 23.92 -26.75
CA THR A 143 11.53 23.45 -25.91
C THR A 143 12.48 24.63 -25.79
N ALA A 144 12.24 25.48 -24.80
CA ALA A 144 13.19 26.51 -24.46
C ALA A 144 13.94 26.07 -23.20
N ASP A 145 15.26 26.02 -23.27
CA ASP A 145 16.11 26.23 -22.09
C ASP A 145 15.87 27.68 -21.63
N ALA A 146 14.72 27.91 -20.99
CA ALA A 146 14.33 29.21 -20.46
C ALA A 146 14.50 29.17 -18.94
N GLU A 147 15.58 29.76 -18.46
CA GLU A 147 15.77 30.06 -17.04
C GLU A 147 14.73 31.09 -16.60
N TYR A 148 13.85 30.72 -15.64
CA TYR A 148 12.76 31.59 -15.19
C TYR A 148 12.90 31.98 -13.71
N ARG A 149 12.55 33.23 -13.40
CA ARG A 149 12.50 33.80 -12.05
C ARG A 149 11.12 33.55 -11.43
N MET A 150 11.04 32.82 -10.32
CA MET A 150 9.83 32.70 -9.48
C MET A 150 9.61 33.95 -8.60
N VAL A 151 9.76 35.15 -9.15
CA VAL A 151 9.40 36.39 -8.47
C VAL A 151 8.81 37.32 -9.54
N GLU A 152 7.48 37.31 -9.64
CA GLU A 152 6.64 38.29 -10.34
C GLU A 152 6.65 38.29 -11.89
N ASP A 153 5.90 37.37 -12.53
CA ASP A 153 4.94 37.56 -13.67
C ASP A 153 4.56 36.18 -14.27
N PRO A 154 3.38 36.00 -14.90
CA PRO A 154 2.81 34.67 -15.15
C PRO A 154 3.69 33.77 -16.03
N ALA A 155 3.83 32.53 -15.55
CA ALA A 155 4.40 31.38 -16.25
C ALA A 155 3.78 31.22 -17.65
N ALA A 156 4.58 30.75 -18.61
CA ALA A 156 4.27 30.54 -20.02
C ALA A 156 2.76 30.38 -20.38
N LEU A 157 2.28 31.17 -21.35
CA LEU A 157 0.92 31.08 -21.87
C LEU A 157 0.86 30.12 -23.07
N LEU A 158 0.09 29.04 -22.95
CA LEU A 158 -0.21 28.14 -24.07
C LEU A 158 -1.63 28.40 -24.60
N SER A 159 -1.75 28.68 -25.89
CA SER A 159 -3.04 28.91 -26.55
C SER A 159 -3.37 27.85 -27.59
N SER A 160 -4.62 27.39 -27.60
CA SER A 160 -5.15 26.59 -28.69
C SER A 160 -5.44 27.46 -29.92
N LYS A 161 -5.98 26.87 -30.99
CA LYS A 161 -6.53 27.66 -32.09
C LYS A 161 -7.82 28.34 -31.69
N ASP A 162 -8.03 29.53 -32.21
CA ASP A 162 -9.33 30.19 -32.19
C ASP A 162 -10.43 29.25 -32.70
N ALA A 163 -11.49 29.10 -31.91
CA ALA A 163 -12.71 28.41 -32.31
C ALA A 163 -13.86 29.42 -32.27
N THR A 164 -14.63 29.49 -33.35
CA THR A 164 -15.89 30.25 -33.39
C THR A 164 -17.02 29.26 -33.27
N LEU A 165 -17.86 29.41 -32.23
CA LEU A 165 -18.98 28.51 -31.97
C LEU A 165 -20.30 29.18 -32.34
N ALA A 166 -21.11 28.50 -33.16
CA ALA A 166 -22.52 28.85 -33.34
C ALA A 166 -23.33 28.56 -32.05
N PRO A 167 -24.53 29.13 -31.87
CA PRO A 167 -25.41 28.78 -30.75
C PRO A 167 -25.65 27.26 -30.69
N GLY A 168 -25.25 26.63 -29.57
CA GLY A 168 -25.37 25.18 -29.34
C GLY A 168 -24.20 24.34 -29.85
N GLU A 169 -23.20 24.93 -30.50
CA GLU A 169 -21.97 24.23 -30.91
C GLU A 169 -20.99 24.08 -29.73
N SER A 170 -20.22 22.99 -29.71
CA SER A 170 -19.19 22.71 -28.71
C SER A 170 -17.86 22.38 -29.36
N GLN A 171 -16.76 22.95 -28.85
CA GLN A 171 -15.38 22.59 -29.20
C GLN A 171 -14.68 22.02 -27.96
N THR A 172 -13.91 20.94 -28.14
CA THR A 172 -13.02 20.40 -27.10
C THR A 172 -11.59 20.85 -27.38
N PHE A 173 -10.90 21.30 -26.35
CA PHE A 173 -9.46 21.55 -26.36
C PHE A 173 -8.77 20.56 -25.43
N ARG A 174 -7.62 20.02 -25.85
CA ARG A 174 -6.88 19.03 -25.05
C ARG A 174 -5.50 19.54 -24.68
N PHE A 175 -5.22 19.48 -23.39
CA PHE A 175 -3.93 19.83 -22.80
C PHE A 175 -3.38 18.65 -22.02
N VAL A 176 -2.06 18.47 -22.07
CA VAL A 176 -1.32 17.48 -21.29
C VAL A 176 -0.26 18.22 -20.47
N MET A 177 -0.30 18.03 -19.16
CA MET A 177 0.80 18.39 -18.28
C MET A 177 1.60 17.12 -18.01
N SER A 178 2.85 17.09 -18.43
CA SER A 178 3.77 15.97 -18.25
C SER A 178 5.02 16.40 -17.50
N TRP A 179 5.65 15.44 -16.85
CA TRP A 179 6.90 15.63 -16.13
C TRP A 179 7.81 14.42 -16.31
N TRP A 180 9.11 14.68 -16.22
CA TRP A 180 10.14 13.66 -16.27
C TRP A 180 11.27 14.09 -15.35
N PHE A 181 11.28 13.53 -14.13
CA PHE A 181 12.30 13.78 -13.11
C PHE A 181 12.94 12.45 -12.70
N PRO A 182 13.96 11.95 -13.42
CA PRO A 182 14.49 10.61 -13.20
C PRO A 182 15.38 10.51 -11.95
N ASN A 183 15.93 11.64 -11.48
CA ASN A 183 17.03 11.70 -10.52
C ASN A 183 16.57 11.60 -9.06
N ILE A 184 15.92 10.49 -8.71
CA ILE A 184 15.75 10.08 -7.31
C ILE A 184 16.74 8.96 -6.99
N ASP A 185 16.93 8.69 -5.71
CA ASP A 185 17.58 7.47 -5.25
C ASP A 185 16.92 6.22 -5.90
N HIS A 186 17.74 5.34 -6.49
CA HIS A 186 17.36 4.21 -7.36
C HIS A 186 16.65 4.53 -8.69
N GLY A 187 16.57 5.80 -9.09
CA GLY A 187 15.96 6.23 -10.36
C GLY A 187 14.44 5.98 -10.42
N ARG A 188 13.82 6.23 -11.59
CA ARG A 188 12.39 5.95 -11.81
C ARG A 188 12.17 5.08 -13.03
N MET A 189 11.27 4.11 -12.94
CA MET A 189 10.98 3.17 -14.01
C MET A 189 10.53 3.86 -15.32
N TYR A 190 9.80 4.98 -15.23
CA TYR A 190 9.40 5.71 -16.45
C TYR A 190 10.59 6.30 -17.22
N ALA A 191 11.77 6.47 -16.60
CA ALA A 191 12.96 6.99 -17.26
C ALA A 191 13.54 6.00 -18.28
N LYS A 192 13.27 4.69 -18.13
CA LYS A 192 13.57 3.68 -19.15
C LYS A 192 12.66 3.76 -20.37
N ARG A 193 11.49 4.37 -20.21
CA ARG A 193 10.43 4.42 -21.23
C ARG A 193 10.43 5.73 -22.01
N PHE A 194 10.86 6.82 -21.37
CA PHE A 194 10.78 8.17 -21.93
C PHE A 194 12.10 8.90 -21.70
N ALA A 195 12.55 9.63 -22.71
CA ALA A 195 13.76 10.44 -22.63
C ALA A 195 13.55 11.76 -21.87
N ASP A 196 12.33 12.29 -21.90
CA ASP A 196 11.97 13.58 -21.30
C ASP A 196 10.42 13.74 -21.19
N ALA A 197 9.96 14.87 -20.65
CA ALA A 197 8.54 15.18 -20.51
C ALA A 197 7.80 15.38 -21.86
N ALA A 198 8.51 15.77 -22.93
CA ALA A 198 7.89 15.91 -24.25
C ALA A 198 7.57 14.52 -24.83
N ALA A 199 8.48 13.55 -24.70
CA ALA A 199 8.24 12.16 -25.08
C ALA A 199 7.08 11.53 -24.28
N VAL A 200 6.88 11.91 -23.01
CA VAL A 200 5.70 11.53 -22.23
C VAL A 200 4.42 12.12 -22.85
N ALA A 201 4.44 13.40 -23.24
CA ALA A 201 3.28 14.05 -23.86
C ALA A 201 2.94 13.43 -25.21
N ASP A 202 3.94 13.15 -26.06
CA ASP A 202 3.77 12.46 -27.34
C ASP A 202 3.16 11.07 -27.13
N PHE A 203 3.67 10.31 -26.16
CA PHE A 203 3.08 9.00 -25.82
C PHE A 203 1.63 9.12 -25.38
N VAL A 204 1.29 10.09 -24.54
CA VAL A 204 -0.10 10.34 -24.11
C VAL A 204 -0.97 10.72 -25.29
N GLN A 205 -0.47 11.55 -26.22
CA GLN A 205 -1.20 11.94 -27.43
C GLN A 205 -1.49 10.73 -28.32
N ASP A 206 -0.45 9.97 -28.68
CA ASP A 206 -0.53 8.81 -29.56
C ASP A 206 -1.41 7.69 -28.97
N ASN A 207 -1.48 7.61 -27.64
CA ASN A 207 -2.23 6.59 -26.92
C ASN A 207 -3.48 7.12 -26.23
N HIS A 208 -3.89 8.37 -26.45
CA HIS A 208 -4.96 9.01 -25.67
C HIS A 208 -6.28 8.21 -25.72
N ALA A 209 -6.64 7.70 -26.89
CA ALA A 209 -7.85 6.90 -27.08
C ALA A 209 -7.84 5.64 -26.21
N ARG A 210 -6.68 4.97 -26.10
CA ARG A 210 -6.50 3.79 -25.25
C ARG A 210 -6.46 4.18 -23.78
N LEU A 211 -5.58 5.08 -23.38
CA LEU A 211 -5.39 5.49 -21.98
C LEU A 211 -6.68 6.05 -21.38
N SER A 212 -7.29 7.06 -22.00
CA SER A 212 -8.54 7.66 -21.50
C SER A 212 -9.72 6.71 -21.66
N GLY A 213 -9.79 5.98 -22.79
CA GLY A 213 -10.90 5.08 -23.09
C GLY A 213 -10.96 3.88 -22.14
N GLU A 214 -9.84 3.22 -21.87
CA GLU A 214 -9.77 2.08 -20.96
C GLU A 214 -9.98 2.50 -19.51
N THR A 215 -9.44 3.64 -19.07
CA THR A 215 -9.72 4.17 -17.72
C THR A 215 -11.21 4.47 -17.54
N LYS A 216 -11.87 5.10 -18.52
CA LYS A 216 -13.31 5.34 -18.49
C LYS A 216 -14.11 4.05 -18.54
N LEU A 217 -13.68 3.09 -19.36
CA LEU A 217 -14.32 1.77 -19.42
C LEU A 217 -14.28 1.06 -18.07
N TRP A 218 -13.13 1.04 -17.39
CA TRP A 218 -13.02 0.48 -16.05
C TRP A 218 -13.95 1.20 -15.07
N ARG A 219 -13.87 2.54 -15.00
CA ARG A 219 -14.73 3.36 -14.15
C ARG A 219 -16.22 3.07 -14.38
N ASP A 220 -16.65 3.10 -15.64
CA ASP A 220 -18.05 2.91 -16.00
C ASP A 220 -18.51 1.48 -15.69
N THR A 221 -17.63 0.48 -15.84
CA THR A 221 -17.93 -0.92 -15.47
C THR A 221 -18.01 -1.10 -13.95
N TYR A 222 -17.12 -0.45 -13.19
CA TYR A 222 -17.10 -0.51 -11.73
C TYR A 222 -18.35 0.13 -11.12
N TYR A 223 -18.77 1.29 -11.64
CA TYR A 223 -19.97 1.99 -11.17
C TYR A 223 -21.28 1.48 -11.79
N ASP A 224 -21.24 0.70 -12.88
CA ASP A 224 -22.38 -0.08 -13.38
C ASP A 224 -22.58 -1.34 -12.52
N SER A 225 -23.01 -1.08 -11.28
CA SER A 225 -23.17 -2.06 -10.21
C SER A 225 -24.49 -1.84 -9.48
N THR A 226 -25.01 -2.89 -8.84
CA THR A 226 -26.17 -2.79 -7.95
C THR A 226 -25.80 -2.34 -6.53
N LEU A 227 -24.51 -2.29 -6.20
CA LEU A 227 -24.01 -1.73 -4.95
C LEU A 227 -24.20 -0.19 -4.92
N PRO A 228 -24.49 0.41 -3.76
CA PRO A 228 -24.67 1.86 -3.66
C PRO A 228 -23.41 2.65 -4.05
N TYR A 229 -23.59 3.79 -4.73
CA TYR A 229 -22.47 4.64 -5.18
C TYR A 229 -21.51 5.03 -4.05
N TRP A 230 -22.03 5.45 -2.89
CA TRP A 230 -21.20 5.87 -1.75
C TRP A 230 -20.26 4.75 -1.29
N LEU A 231 -20.73 3.50 -1.32
CA LEU A 231 -19.98 2.33 -0.89
C LEU A 231 -18.88 2.02 -1.90
N LEU A 232 -19.22 2.01 -3.20
CA LEU A 232 -18.25 1.82 -4.28
C LEU A 232 -17.16 2.89 -4.25
N ASP A 233 -17.55 4.16 -4.13
CA ASP A 233 -16.60 5.28 -4.08
C ASP A 233 -15.66 5.17 -2.88
N ARG A 234 -16.16 4.85 -1.68
CA ARG A 234 -15.33 4.65 -0.48
C ARG A 234 -14.37 3.46 -0.61
N LEU A 235 -14.83 2.33 -1.13
CA LEU A 235 -13.98 1.14 -1.25
C LEU A 235 -12.90 1.30 -2.32
N GLN A 236 -13.17 2.06 -3.40
CA GLN A 236 -12.25 2.33 -4.51
C GLN A 236 -11.28 3.49 -4.23
N SER A 237 -11.67 4.48 -3.43
CA SER A 237 -10.86 5.70 -3.24
C SER A 237 -9.52 5.44 -2.55
N THR A 238 -9.39 4.38 -1.76
CA THR A 238 -8.11 3.93 -1.17
C THR A 238 -7.06 3.56 -2.23
N VAL A 239 -7.48 3.20 -3.45
CA VAL A 239 -6.57 2.88 -4.57
C VAL A 239 -5.74 4.10 -4.99
N SER A 240 -6.21 5.32 -4.69
CA SER A 240 -5.44 6.55 -4.92
C SER A 240 -4.10 6.58 -4.18
N ILE A 241 -3.95 5.79 -3.10
CA ILE A 241 -2.68 5.62 -2.37
C ILE A 241 -1.57 5.15 -3.32
N LEU A 242 -1.88 4.29 -4.30
CA LEU A 242 -0.92 3.83 -5.31
C LEU A 242 -0.41 4.94 -6.23
N ALA A 243 -1.14 6.04 -6.35
CA ALA A 243 -0.79 7.22 -7.14
C ALA A 243 -0.30 8.40 -6.27
N SER A 244 0.00 8.15 -4.99
CA SER A 244 0.47 9.16 -4.03
C SER A 244 1.98 9.09 -3.81
N GLY A 245 2.50 9.89 -2.87
CA GLY A 245 3.91 9.81 -2.42
C GLY A 245 4.27 8.52 -1.67
N THR A 246 3.28 7.68 -1.34
CA THR A 246 3.46 6.40 -0.65
C THR A 246 4.17 5.36 -1.51
N THR A 247 4.10 5.43 -2.85
CA THR A 247 4.67 4.39 -3.73
C THR A 247 5.75 4.95 -4.66
N ARG A 248 6.66 4.07 -5.07
CA ARG A 248 7.73 4.32 -6.04
C ARG A 248 7.91 3.08 -6.92
N TRP A 249 8.23 3.31 -8.19
CA TRP A 249 8.70 2.25 -9.08
C TRP A 249 10.08 2.64 -9.56
N PHE A 250 11.09 1.96 -9.03
CA PHE A 250 12.49 2.25 -9.29
C PHE A 250 12.92 1.80 -10.67
N GLU A 251 14.01 2.38 -11.16
CA GLU A 251 14.54 2.10 -12.48
C GLU A 251 14.93 0.62 -12.65
N ASN A 252 15.35 -0.05 -11.59
CA ASN A 252 15.67 -1.48 -11.58
C ASN A 252 14.43 -2.41 -11.59
N ASP A 253 13.24 -1.87 -11.86
CA ASP A 253 11.97 -2.59 -11.88
C ASP A 253 11.52 -3.09 -10.50
N ARG A 254 12.03 -2.51 -9.40
CA ARG A 254 11.49 -2.74 -8.05
C ARG A 254 10.34 -1.78 -7.76
N PHE A 255 9.16 -2.33 -7.47
CA PHE A 255 8.11 -1.60 -6.79
C PHE A 255 8.47 -1.48 -5.31
N TYR A 256 8.53 -0.25 -4.83
CA TYR A 256 8.86 0.09 -3.46
C TYR A 256 7.77 0.97 -2.91
N ALA A 257 7.40 0.76 -1.66
CA ALA A 257 6.46 1.65 -1.01
C ALA A 257 6.85 1.96 0.42
N PHE A 258 6.29 3.05 0.90
CA PHE A 258 6.24 3.42 2.30
C PHE A 258 4.95 2.86 2.89
N GLU A 259 4.77 2.99 4.20
CA GLU A 259 3.45 2.78 4.78
C GLU A 259 2.53 3.96 4.50
N GLY A 260 3.05 5.18 4.56
CA GLY A 260 2.33 6.39 4.21
C GLY A 260 3.26 7.43 3.61
N THR A 261 2.69 8.50 3.08
CA THR A 261 3.45 9.61 2.50
C THR A 261 4.31 10.24 3.61
N THR A 262 5.63 10.25 3.39
CA THR A 262 6.64 10.78 4.33
C THR A 262 6.72 10.10 5.70
N SER A 263 6.06 8.95 5.90
CA SER A 263 6.15 8.14 7.11
C SER A 263 6.73 6.75 6.80
N CYS A 264 7.37 6.13 7.79
CA CYS A 264 7.78 4.72 7.81
C CYS A 264 8.31 4.13 6.48
N HIS A 265 9.64 4.09 6.36
CA HIS A 265 10.33 3.57 5.18
C HIS A 265 10.18 2.06 4.98
N GLY A 266 10.22 1.62 3.72
CA GLY A 266 10.20 0.21 3.31
C GLY A 266 8.78 -0.32 3.12
N THR A 267 8.59 -1.24 2.17
CA THR A 267 7.28 -1.87 1.93
C THR A 267 7.02 -2.83 3.07
N CYS A 268 6.54 -2.29 4.19
CA CYS A 268 6.50 -3.00 5.45
C CYS A 268 5.55 -4.19 5.38
N THR A 269 6.05 -5.40 5.64
CA THR A 269 5.29 -6.63 5.39
C THR A 269 4.02 -6.71 6.21
N HIS A 270 4.05 -6.31 7.49
CA HIS A 270 2.86 -6.32 8.35
C HIS A 270 1.84 -5.20 8.06
N VAL A 271 2.19 -4.18 7.25
CA VAL A 271 1.21 -3.14 6.82
C VAL A 271 0.64 -3.52 5.48
N TRP A 272 1.52 -3.90 4.54
CA TRP A 272 1.15 -4.32 3.20
C TRP A 272 0.52 -5.72 3.16
N GLY A 273 0.57 -6.46 4.27
CA GLY A 273 -0.23 -7.65 4.54
C GLY A 273 -1.74 -7.39 4.55
N TYR A 274 -2.18 -6.27 5.09
CA TYR A 274 -3.60 -5.86 5.06
C TYR A 274 -4.04 -5.41 3.65
N ALA A 275 -3.12 -4.85 2.86
CA ALA A 275 -3.43 -4.24 1.59
C ALA A 275 -3.76 -5.28 0.51
N HIS A 276 -5.00 -5.27 0.01
CA HIS A 276 -5.43 -6.16 -1.06
C HIS A 276 -5.53 -5.48 -2.43
N ALA A 277 -5.81 -4.17 -2.47
CA ALA A 277 -6.12 -3.47 -3.71
C ALA A 277 -5.01 -3.55 -4.77
N HIS A 278 -3.75 -3.37 -4.37
CA HIS A 278 -2.61 -3.38 -5.30
C HIS A 278 -2.48 -4.70 -6.06
N ALA A 279 -2.56 -5.84 -5.37
CA ALA A 279 -2.42 -7.16 -5.99
C ALA A 279 -3.70 -7.66 -6.67
N ARG A 280 -4.87 -7.13 -6.30
CA ARG A 280 -6.14 -7.49 -6.95
C ARG A 280 -6.36 -6.69 -8.22
N LEU A 281 -6.06 -5.39 -8.22
CA LEU A 281 -6.20 -4.53 -9.40
C LEU A 281 -5.00 -4.60 -10.35
N PHE A 282 -3.80 -4.75 -9.79
CA PHE A 282 -2.54 -4.82 -10.53
C PHE A 282 -1.72 -6.04 -10.06
N PRO A 283 -2.11 -7.29 -10.42
CA PRO A 283 -1.45 -8.50 -9.94
C PRO A 283 0.07 -8.54 -10.11
N GLU A 284 0.58 -7.87 -11.14
CA GLU A 284 2.02 -7.71 -11.38
C GLU A 284 2.74 -6.98 -10.23
N LEU A 285 2.12 -5.98 -9.59
CA LEU A 285 2.72 -5.27 -8.46
C LEU A 285 2.87 -6.19 -7.24
N GLY A 286 1.86 -7.02 -6.95
CA GLY A 286 1.93 -8.00 -5.87
C GLY A 286 3.08 -9.00 -6.08
N ARG A 287 3.16 -9.59 -7.29
CA ARG A 287 4.27 -10.49 -7.65
C ARG A 287 5.63 -9.80 -7.62
N ASN A 288 5.69 -8.54 -8.05
CA ASN A 288 6.92 -7.75 -8.02
C ASN A 288 7.44 -7.56 -6.59
N ILE A 289 6.57 -7.25 -5.62
CA ILE A 289 6.99 -7.16 -4.20
C ILE A 289 7.58 -8.50 -3.75
N ARG A 290 6.94 -9.63 -4.07
CA ARG A 290 7.47 -10.96 -3.70
C ARG A 290 8.86 -11.22 -4.30
N GLU A 291 9.03 -10.98 -5.61
CA GLU A 291 10.25 -11.36 -6.35
C GLU A 291 11.40 -10.33 -6.26
N ARG A 292 11.09 -9.03 -6.05
CA ARG A 292 12.08 -7.93 -6.02
C ARG A 292 12.38 -7.41 -4.63
N GLN A 293 11.58 -7.80 -3.65
CA GLN A 293 11.74 -7.35 -2.28
C GLN A 293 11.81 -8.53 -1.32
N ASP A 294 10.71 -9.26 -1.12
CA ASP A 294 10.61 -10.19 0.00
C ASP A 294 11.54 -11.39 -0.18
N PHE A 295 11.53 -12.02 -1.37
CA PHE A 295 12.39 -13.16 -1.71
C PHE A 295 13.73 -12.75 -2.35
N TYR A 296 13.98 -11.44 -2.48
CA TYR A 296 15.27 -10.96 -2.93
C TYR A 296 16.27 -11.02 -1.76
N PRO A 297 17.54 -11.42 -1.97
CA PRO A 297 18.50 -11.59 -0.87
C PRO A 297 18.76 -10.30 -0.09
N ILE A 298 18.82 -10.40 1.25
CA ILE A 298 19.07 -9.25 2.13
C ILE A 298 20.39 -8.53 1.80
N ASP A 299 21.44 -9.28 1.46
CA ASP A 299 22.76 -8.73 1.10
C ASP A 299 22.73 -7.90 -0.19
N ASP A 300 21.72 -8.12 -1.04
CA ASP A 300 21.49 -7.39 -2.30
C ASP A 300 20.42 -6.30 -2.15
N GLY A 301 19.99 -5.98 -0.92
CA GLY A 301 18.93 -4.99 -0.64
C GLY A 301 17.50 -5.55 -0.65
N GLY A 302 17.34 -6.87 -0.62
CA GLY A 302 16.05 -7.51 -0.44
C GLY A 302 15.64 -7.67 1.03
N GLY A 303 14.72 -8.58 1.30
CA GLY A 303 14.27 -8.95 2.64
C GLY A 303 14.67 -10.37 3.07
N PHE A 304 15.07 -11.24 2.13
CA PHE A 304 15.23 -12.67 2.38
C PHE A 304 16.58 -13.02 3.00
N PHE A 305 16.57 -13.77 4.09
CA PHE A 305 17.74 -14.43 4.66
C PHE A 305 17.85 -15.86 4.14
N PRO A 306 18.79 -16.17 3.21
CA PRO A 306 18.83 -17.46 2.55
C PRO A 306 19.10 -18.63 3.46
N ASP A 307 19.75 -18.44 4.61
CA ASP A 307 20.11 -19.51 5.52
C ASP A 307 18.93 -19.99 6.37
N THR A 308 18.09 -19.06 6.84
CA THR A 308 16.99 -19.34 7.76
C THR A 308 15.61 -19.32 7.09
N GLY A 309 15.40 -18.48 6.08
CA GLY A 309 14.07 -18.19 5.53
C GLY A 309 13.37 -17.00 6.18
N LEU A 310 14.03 -16.28 7.09
CA LEU A 310 13.49 -15.05 7.66
C LEU A 310 13.32 -13.97 6.57
N ILE A 311 12.22 -13.23 6.64
CA ILE A 311 11.94 -12.03 5.86
C ILE A 311 12.08 -10.83 6.79
N SER A 312 13.01 -9.94 6.47
CA SER A 312 13.07 -8.63 7.12
C SER A 312 11.79 -7.86 6.82
N PHE A 313 11.06 -7.44 7.87
CA PHE A 313 9.74 -6.83 7.68
C PHE A 313 9.76 -5.46 6.99
N ARG A 314 10.95 -4.90 6.72
CA ARG A 314 11.17 -3.67 5.94
C ARG A 314 12.48 -3.83 5.16
N ALA A 315 12.44 -4.49 4.01
CA ALA A 315 13.58 -4.67 3.11
C ALA A 315 14.45 -3.40 2.91
N ASP A 316 15.69 -3.58 2.44
CA ASP A 316 16.77 -2.57 2.40
C ASP A 316 17.33 -2.14 3.75
N LYS A 317 16.60 -2.39 4.82
CA LYS A 317 17.01 -2.07 6.18
C LYS A 317 16.91 -3.37 6.95
N ASN A 318 17.99 -3.76 7.64
CA ASN A 318 18.11 -5.03 8.35
C ASN A 318 17.18 -5.11 9.58
N TYR A 319 15.89 -4.81 9.41
CA TYR A 319 14.85 -4.88 10.44
C TYR A 319 14.51 -6.32 10.73
N GLY A 320 14.19 -6.65 11.98
CA GLY A 320 14.05 -8.02 12.46
C GLY A 320 12.83 -8.77 11.94
N LEU A 321 12.36 -9.72 12.75
CA LEU A 321 11.18 -10.51 12.46
C LEU A 321 9.95 -9.75 12.93
N ALA A 322 8.99 -9.51 12.03
CA ALA A 322 7.59 -9.30 12.42
C ALA A 322 6.85 -10.60 12.09
N MET A 323 6.31 -11.28 13.11
CA MET A 323 5.73 -12.62 12.97
C MET A 323 4.52 -12.60 12.04
N ASP A 324 3.65 -11.61 12.19
CA ASP A 324 2.53 -11.36 11.29
C ASP A 324 3.00 -11.07 9.86
N GLY A 325 4.00 -10.20 9.68
CA GLY A 325 4.58 -9.89 8.37
C GLY A 325 5.24 -11.09 7.66
N GLN A 326 5.88 -11.98 8.41
CA GLN A 326 6.45 -13.24 7.91
C GLN A 326 5.33 -14.16 7.39
N LEU A 327 4.24 -14.29 8.15
CA LEU A 327 3.06 -15.09 7.80
C LEU A 327 2.27 -14.48 6.63
N ASP A 328 2.09 -13.16 6.64
CA ASP A 328 1.48 -12.40 5.54
C ASP A 328 2.24 -12.63 4.23
N THR A 329 3.56 -12.79 4.26
CA THR A 329 4.35 -13.06 3.05
C THR A 329 3.97 -14.41 2.39
N VAL A 330 3.53 -15.40 3.19
CA VAL A 330 3.04 -16.71 2.71
C VAL A 330 1.59 -16.65 2.19
N LEU A 331 0.76 -15.74 2.74
CA LEU A 331 -0.65 -15.54 2.40
C LEU A 331 -0.89 -14.59 1.19
N ASN A 332 -0.14 -13.48 1.15
CA ASN A 332 0.40 -12.96 -0.11
C ASN A 332 1.18 -14.11 -0.80
N SER A 333 1.81 -14.07 -1.96
CA SER A 333 2.32 -15.32 -2.61
C SER A 333 1.20 -16.32 -2.98
N TYR A 334 0.41 -16.86 -2.05
CA TYR A 334 -0.77 -17.68 -2.38
C TYR A 334 -1.82 -16.86 -3.14
N ARG A 335 -2.16 -15.66 -2.66
CA ARG A 335 -3.01 -14.73 -3.42
C ARG A 335 -2.43 -14.40 -4.80
N GLU A 336 -1.12 -14.22 -4.91
CA GLU A 336 -0.41 -13.86 -6.13
C GLU A 336 -0.37 -15.03 -7.12
N HIS A 337 -0.25 -16.26 -6.63
CA HIS A 337 -0.45 -17.50 -7.40
C HIS A 337 -1.88 -17.60 -7.92
N LYS A 338 -2.88 -17.38 -7.05
CA LYS A 338 -4.30 -17.33 -7.45
C LYS A 338 -4.59 -16.23 -8.48
N MET A 339 -3.85 -15.13 -8.47
CA MET A 339 -3.94 -14.04 -9.44
C MET A 339 -2.92 -14.16 -10.61
N SER A 340 -2.36 -15.35 -10.84
CA SER A 340 -1.50 -15.66 -11.99
C SER A 340 -2.25 -16.44 -13.07
N VAL A 341 -1.72 -16.46 -14.29
CA VAL A 341 -2.34 -17.17 -15.42
C VAL A 341 -2.08 -18.67 -15.38
N ASP A 342 -0.97 -19.04 -14.76
CA ASP A 342 -0.42 -20.38 -14.64
C ASP A 342 0.44 -20.50 -13.36
N ASP A 343 0.99 -21.68 -13.14
CA ASP A 343 1.77 -21.99 -11.94
C ASP A 343 3.23 -21.48 -12.00
N GLU A 344 3.66 -20.75 -13.05
CA GLU A 344 5.07 -20.38 -13.22
C GLU A 344 5.56 -19.44 -12.12
N PHE A 345 4.69 -18.56 -11.61
CA PHE A 345 5.01 -17.76 -10.43
C PHE A 345 5.29 -18.64 -9.22
N LEU A 346 4.41 -19.60 -8.91
CA LEU A 346 4.57 -20.48 -7.76
C LEU A 346 5.80 -21.37 -7.92
N LYS A 347 6.03 -21.99 -9.09
CA LYS A 347 7.21 -22.84 -9.34
C LYS A 347 8.53 -22.13 -9.07
N ARG A 348 8.65 -20.87 -9.49
CA ARG A 348 9.87 -20.08 -9.25
C ARG A 348 10.05 -19.73 -7.78
N ASN A 349 8.96 -19.44 -7.07
CA ASN A 349 9.01 -18.86 -5.73
C ASN A 349 8.81 -19.89 -4.60
N TRP A 350 8.33 -21.11 -4.91
CA TRP A 350 8.01 -22.14 -3.93
C TRP A 350 9.15 -22.47 -2.95
N PRO A 351 10.42 -22.62 -3.37
CA PRO A 351 11.50 -22.87 -2.43
C PRO A 351 11.64 -21.79 -1.35
N PHE A 352 11.40 -20.52 -1.71
CA PHE A 352 11.46 -19.39 -0.78
C PHE A 352 10.23 -19.32 0.11
N ILE A 353 9.03 -19.52 -0.45
CA ILE A 353 7.76 -19.58 0.29
C ILE A 353 7.81 -20.68 1.35
N LYS A 354 8.19 -21.90 0.93
CA LYS A 354 8.32 -23.05 1.83
C LYS A 354 9.32 -22.78 2.94
N LYS A 355 10.49 -22.19 2.61
CA LYS A 355 11.52 -21.88 3.61
C LYS A 355 11.07 -20.79 4.58
N THR A 356 10.31 -19.80 4.10
CA THR A 356 9.69 -18.74 4.91
C THR A 356 8.72 -19.31 5.94
N LEU A 357 7.87 -20.25 5.55
CA LEU A 357 6.98 -20.95 6.49
C LEU A 357 7.74 -21.92 7.40
N GLN A 358 8.74 -22.63 6.87
CA GLN A 358 9.57 -23.54 7.67
C GLN A 358 10.23 -22.80 8.84
N TYR A 359 10.70 -21.57 8.64
CA TYR A 359 11.23 -20.74 9.71
C TYR A 359 10.22 -20.56 10.86
N VAL A 360 8.94 -20.33 10.54
CA VAL A 360 7.86 -20.18 11.54
C VAL A 360 7.52 -21.52 12.20
N ILE A 361 7.48 -22.61 11.44
CA ILE A 361 7.32 -23.97 11.98
C ILE A 361 8.45 -24.29 12.97
N ASP A 362 9.67 -23.81 12.70
CA ASP A 362 10.78 -23.98 13.63
C ASP A 362 10.59 -23.11 14.90
N GLN A 363 9.98 -21.92 14.80
CA GLN A 363 9.64 -21.08 15.96
C GLN A 363 8.55 -21.72 16.83
N ASP A 364 7.53 -22.31 16.21
CA ASP A 364 6.50 -23.13 16.87
C ASP A 364 7.17 -24.28 17.66
N ALA A 365 8.08 -25.03 17.03
CA ALA A 365 8.80 -26.11 17.68
C ALA A 365 9.74 -25.68 18.83
N LEU A 366 10.05 -24.39 18.96
CA LEU A 366 10.82 -23.84 20.09
C LEU A 366 9.93 -23.43 21.28
N GLY A 367 8.60 -23.45 21.14
CA GLY A 367 7.64 -23.05 22.18
C GLY A 367 7.90 -21.63 22.69
N GLU A 368 7.93 -21.43 24.02
CA GLU A 368 8.22 -20.13 24.66
C GLU A 368 9.59 -19.54 24.26
N LYS A 369 10.53 -20.34 23.74
CA LYS A 369 11.85 -19.85 23.28
C LYS A 369 11.84 -19.35 21.85
N GLY A 370 10.76 -19.57 21.10
CA GLY A 370 10.66 -19.14 19.71
C GLY A 370 10.55 -17.62 19.56
N GLY A 371 10.75 -17.14 18.34
CA GLY A 371 10.63 -15.74 17.98
C GLY A 371 11.90 -14.92 18.22
N ALA A 372 11.77 -13.60 18.35
CA ALA A 372 12.90 -12.72 18.64
C ALA A 372 13.36 -12.84 20.11
N ALA A 373 14.67 -12.81 20.37
CA ALA A 373 15.21 -12.95 21.72
C ALA A 373 14.85 -11.78 22.66
N SER A 374 14.58 -10.58 22.13
CA SER A 374 14.10 -9.40 22.88
C SER A 374 13.41 -8.39 21.96
N GLN A 375 12.81 -7.34 22.54
CA GLN A 375 12.26 -6.21 21.77
C GLN A 375 13.33 -5.49 20.95
N GLU A 376 14.55 -5.35 21.47
CA GLU A 376 15.67 -4.70 20.78
C GLU A 376 16.16 -5.55 19.61
N VAL A 377 16.24 -6.88 19.81
CA VAL A 377 16.64 -7.86 18.79
C VAL A 377 15.59 -7.98 17.68
N ALA A 378 14.30 -7.82 18.00
CA ALA A 378 13.22 -7.81 17.00
C ALA A 378 13.34 -6.68 15.97
N TRP A 379 14.11 -5.62 16.26
CA TRP A 379 14.38 -4.54 15.31
C TRP A 379 15.61 -4.81 14.42
N ILE A 380 16.38 -5.87 14.66
CA ILE A 380 17.61 -6.18 13.91
C ILE A 380 17.58 -7.64 13.42
N ALA A 381 17.35 -7.86 12.11
CA ALA A 381 17.18 -9.22 11.56
C ALA A 381 18.43 -10.06 11.69
N LYS A 382 19.61 -9.48 11.46
CA LYS A 382 20.85 -10.22 11.67
C LYS A 382 20.98 -10.77 13.10
N GLU A 383 20.61 -10.00 14.11
CA GLU A 383 20.65 -10.47 15.51
C GLU A 383 19.60 -11.55 15.76
N THR A 384 18.41 -11.40 15.16
CA THR A 384 17.37 -12.45 15.21
C THR A 384 17.86 -13.75 14.57
N VAL A 385 18.54 -13.66 13.42
CA VAL A 385 19.11 -14.82 12.70
C VAL A 385 20.29 -15.43 13.45
N ASP A 386 21.18 -14.62 14.01
CA ASP A 386 22.34 -15.12 14.75
C ASP A 386 21.91 -15.80 16.07
N ALA A 387 20.76 -15.41 16.63
CA ALA A 387 20.13 -16.03 17.79
C ALA A 387 19.25 -17.26 17.43
N TYR A 388 19.02 -17.54 16.15
CA TYR A 388 18.17 -18.66 15.73
C TYR A 388 18.77 -20.00 16.13
N GLU A 389 18.05 -20.75 16.97
CA GLU A 389 18.38 -22.11 17.36
C GLU A 389 17.57 -23.11 16.52
N LYS A 390 18.19 -24.20 16.09
CA LYS A 390 17.45 -25.28 15.45
C LYS A 390 16.63 -26.03 16.52
N PRO A 391 15.32 -26.23 16.31
CA PRO A 391 14.49 -26.92 17.30
C PRO A 391 14.92 -28.37 17.46
N THR A 392 14.85 -28.86 18.71
CA THR A 392 15.02 -30.27 19.06
C THR A 392 13.69 -30.98 19.32
N GLU A 393 12.62 -30.21 19.49
CA GLU A 393 11.26 -30.69 19.73
C GLU A 393 10.43 -30.62 18.45
N ALA A 394 9.26 -31.24 18.46
CA ALA A 394 8.35 -31.23 17.32
C ALA A 394 7.37 -30.04 17.44
N PRO A 395 7.06 -29.36 16.32
CA PRO A 395 6.03 -28.31 16.30
C PRO A 395 4.64 -28.89 16.61
N ASN A 396 3.77 -28.06 17.20
CA ASN A 396 2.41 -28.44 17.60
C ASN A 396 1.32 -27.55 16.97
N GLY A 397 1.69 -26.57 16.14
CA GLY A 397 0.75 -25.64 15.50
C GLY A 397 0.43 -24.40 16.31
N VAL A 398 1.15 -24.13 17.42
CA VAL A 398 0.88 -23.02 18.35
C VAL A 398 2.13 -22.15 18.49
N LEU A 399 1.98 -20.84 18.30
CA LEU A 399 3.05 -19.87 18.53
C LEU A 399 2.98 -19.34 19.96
N GLU A 400 4.00 -19.64 20.77
CA GLU A 400 4.05 -19.26 22.19
C GLU A 400 5.19 -18.28 22.50
N GLY A 401 6.22 -18.23 21.65
CA GLY A 401 7.38 -17.36 21.82
C GLY A 401 7.11 -15.88 21.54
N THR A 402 8.19 -15.11 21.38
CA THR A 402 8.13 -13.66 21.11
C THR A 402 7.62 -13.36 19.71
N GLN A 403 6.50 -12.66 19.62
CA GLN A 403 5.82 -12.34 18.37
C GLN A 403 5.73 -10.84 18.19
N HIS A 404 6.80 -10.24 17.66
CA HIS A 404 6.76 -8.86 17.19
C HIS A 404 5.72 -8.73 16.08
N ASN A 405 4.91 -7.68 16.13
CA ASN A 405 3.75 -7.55 15.24
C ASN A 405 3.47 -6.08 14.87
N THR A 406 2.42 -5.86 14.10
CA THR A 406 2.04 -4.57 13.53
C THR A 406 1.72 -3.48 14.56
N TYR A 407 1.50 -3.85 15.81
CA TYR A 407 1.39 -2.89 16.90
C TYR A 407 2.77 -2.40 17.37
N ASP A 408 3.87 -2.66 16.66
CA ASP A 408 5.24 -2.33 17.09
C ASP A 408 5.58 -2.87 18.50
N LEU A 409 4.86 -3.93 18.92
CA LEU A 409 4.96 -4.57 20.23
C LEU A 409 5.31 -6.04 20.04
N ASN A 410 6.00 -6.60 21.03
CA ASN A 410 6.17 -8.03 21.16
C ASN A 410 5.00 -8.61 21.94
N PHE A 411 4.20 -9.46 21.31
CA PHE A 411 3.30 -10.33 22.05
C PHE A 411 4.04 -11.59 22.49
N TYR A 412 3.64 -12.10 23.64
CA TYR A 412 4.17 -13.33 24.23
C TYR A 412 3.01 -14.30 24.47
N GLY A 413 3.32 -15.59 24.45
CA GLY A 413 2.32 -16.63 24.63
C GLY A 413 1.33 -16.75 23.48
N ALA A 414 0.45 -17.74 23.58
CA ALA A 414 -0.49 -18.04 22.52
C ALA A 414 -1.54 -16.93 22.38
N ASN A 415 -1.78 -16.50 21.15
CA ASN A 415 -2.77 -15.49 20.79
C ASN A 415 -3.23 -15.72 19.34
N THR A 416 -4.42 -15.23 18.98
CA THR A 416 -4.99 -15.47 17.66
C THR A 416 -4.59 -14.47 16.58
N LEU A 417 -3.93 -13.35 16.91
CA LEU A 417 -3.39 -12.45 15.88
C LEU A 417 -2.36 -13.19 15.02
N SER A 418 -1.26 -13.64 15.63
CA SER A 418 -0.25 -14.44 14.92
C SER A 418 -0.68 -15.88 14.75
N GLY A 419 -1.34 -16.48 15.75
CA GLY A 419 -1.77 -17.87 15.71
C GLY A 419 -2.76 -18.14 14.58
N GLY A 420 -3.76 -17.26 14.40
CA GLY A 420 -4.71 -17.37 13.29
C GLY A 420 -4.05 -17.21 11.92
N LEU A 421 -3.12 -16.26 11.77
CA LEU A 421 -2.33 -16.09 10.55
C LEU A 421 -1.48 -17.32 10.24
N TYR A 422 -0.92 -17.97 11.28
CA TYR A 422 -0.13 -19.18 11.13
C TYR A 422 -0.98 -20.34 10.62
N LEU A 423 -2.18 -20.53 11.18
CA LEU A 423 -3.14 -21.52 10.68
C LEU A 423 -3.54 -21.26 9.22
N ALA A 424 -3.79 -20.01 8.85
CA ALA A 424 -4.10 -19.64 7.46
C ALA A 424 -2.91 -19.92 6.53
N ALA A 425 -1.69 -19.58 6.95
CA ALA A 425 -0.48 -19.80 6.17
C ALA A 425 -0.17 -21.30 5.98
N LEU A 426 -0.45 -22.13 6.98
CA LEU A 426 -0.36 -23.59 6.89
C LEU A 426 -1.33 -24.15 5.84
N LEU A 427 -2.59 -23.70 5.82
CA LEU A 427 -3.56 -24.10 4.79
C LEU A 427 -3.16 -23.60 3.39
N ALA A 428 -2.68 -22.37 3.27
CA ALA A 428 -2.17 -21.84 2.01
C ALA A 428 -1.00 -22.66 1.47
N ALA A 429 -0.05 -23.01 2.34
CA ALA A 429 1.10 -23.83 2.00
C ALA A 429 0.73 -25.28 1.71
N GLU A 430 -0.30 -25.84 2.35
CA GLU A 430 -0.86 -27.14 1.99
C GLU A 430 -1.31 -27.16 0.52
N ASP A 431 -2.16 -26.21 0.10
CA ASP A 431 -2.65 -26.16 -1.28
C ASP A 431 -1.52 -25.91 -2.29
N MET A 432 -0.60 -24.98 -1.99
CA MET A 432 0.58 -24.74 -2.83
C MET A 432 1.52 -25.96 -2.91
N ALA A 433 1.70 -26.69 -1.81
CA ALA A 433 2.53 -27.89 -1.79
C ALA A 433 1.94 -28.99 -2.66
N TYR A 434 0.61 -29.16 -2.68
CA TYR A 434 -0.05 -30.07 -3.60
C TYR A 434 0.15 -29.67 -5.06
N ASP A 435 0.01 -28.37 -5.38
CA ASP A 435 0.27 -27.85 -6.73
C ASP A 435 1.73 -28.11 -7.16
N MET A 436 2.68 -28.11 -6.22
CA MET A 436 4.11 -28.40 -6.45
C MET A 436 4.49 -29.88 -6.33
N GLY A 437 3.54 -30.77 -6.02
CA GLY A 437 3.79 -32.21 -5.86
C GLY A 437 4.53 -32.60 -4.57
N GLU A 438 4.54 -31.76 -3.55
CA GLU A 438 5.20 -31.97 -2.27
C GLU A 438 4.24 -32.50 -1.18
N GLU A 439 3.69 -33.70 -1.39
CA GLU A 439 2.67 -34.28 -0.50
C GLU A 439 3.09 -34.37 0.98
N ASN A 440 4.36 -34.65 1.28
CA ASN A 440 4.81 -34.78 2.66
C ASN A 440 4.76 -33.44 3.40
N PHE A 441 5.10 -32.35 2.72
CA PHE A 441 5.01 -31.02 3.31
C PHE A 441 3.56 -30.57 3.45
N ALA A 442 2.71 -30.88 2.45
CA ALA A 442 1.27 -30.65 2.54
C ALA A 442 0.65 -31.35 3.77
N LYS A 443 0.96 -32.63 3.97
CA LYS A 443 0.50 -33.42 5.12
C LYS A 443 1.01 -32.87 6.46
N LEU A 444 2.26 -32.39 6.52
CA LEU A 444 2.79 -31.71 7.71
C LEU A 444 1.99 -30.44 8.01
N CYS A 445 1.80 -29.58 7.00
CA CYS A 445 1.05 -28.33 7.16
C CYS A 445 -0.38 -28.60 7.66
N LYS A 446 -1.07 -29.57 7.05
CA LYS A 446 -2.41 -29.99 7.48
C LYS A 446 -2.44 -30.46 8.94
N SER A 447 -1.49 -31.32 9.32
CA SER A 447 -1.41 -31.84 10.68
C SER A 447 -1.14 -30.75 11.71
N LEU A 448 -0.30 -29.77 11.41
CA LEU A 448 -0.04 -28.64 12.30
C LEU A 448 -1.25 -27.73 12.39
N PHE A 449 -1.92 -27.46 11.27
CA PHE A 449 -3.17 -26.71 11.23
C PHE A 449 -4.23 -27.34 12.15
N GLU A 450 -4.47 -28.65 12.03
CA GLU A 450 -5.49 -29.35 12.82
C GLU A 450 -5.17 -29.32 14.33
N GLN A 451 -3.89 -29.48 14.70
CA GLN A 451 -3.46 -29.43 16.10
C GLN A 451 -3.58 -28.01 16.67
N GLY A 452 -3.06 -27.01 15.98
CA GLY A 452 -3.09 -25.62 16.41
C GLY A 452 -4.50 -25.04 16.48
N SER A 453 -5.33 -25.30 15.46
CA SER A 453 -6.74 -24.88 15.43
C SER A 453 -7.52 -25.43 16.62
N LYS A 454 -7.34 -26.73 16.90
CA LYS A 454 -7.93 -27.36 18.08
C LYS A 454 -7.41 -26.74 19.38
N TRP A 455 -6.10 -26.56 19.52
CA TRP A 455 -5.51 -26.02 20.73
C TRP A 455 -5.99 -24.60 21.03
N LEU A 456 -5.95 -23.70 20.03
CA LEU A 456 -6.39 -22.31 20.22
C LEU A 456 -7.88 -22.23 20.58
N SER A 457 -8.71 -23.05 19.92
CA SER A 457 -10.13 -23.21 20.22
C SER A 457 -10.39 -23.67 21.66
N GLU A 458 -9.64 -24.66 22.16
CA GLU A 458 -9.90 -25.27 23.47
C GLU A 458 -9.29 -24.48 24.64
N ASN A 459 -8.18 -23.76 24.43
CA ASN A 459 -7.39 -23.18 25.52
C ASN A 459 -7.54 -21.67 25.67
N ILE A 460 -7.77 -20.94 24.57
CA ILE A 460 -7.79 -19.47 24.61
C ILE A 460 -9.10 -18.84 24.15
N PHE A 461 -10.09 -19.64 23.75
CA PHE A 461 -11.46 -19.14 23.59
C PHE A 461 -12.16 -19.06 24.95
N ASN A 462 -12.56 -17.85 25.37
CA ASN A 462 -13.16 -17.64 26.69
C ASN A 462 -14.69 -17.86 26.73
N GLY A 463 -15.29 -18.28 25.62
CA GLY A 463 -16.74 -18.41 25.44
C GLY A 463 -17.39 -17.25 24.66
N GLU A 464 -16.70 -16.11 24.52
CA GLU A 464 -17.16 -14.95 23.75
C GLU A 464 -16.17 -14.51 22.66
N TYR A 465 -14.87 -14.59 22.94
CA TYR A 465 -13.78 -14.23 22.03
C TYR A 465 -12.48 -14.91 22.47
N TYR A 466 -11.42 -14.79 21.67
CA TYR A 466 -10.10 -15.32 22.00
C TYR A 466 -9.27 -14.34 22.83
N VAL A 467 -8.64 -14.85 23.88
CA VAL A 467 -7.72 -14.09 24.74
C VAL A 467 -6.27 -14.41 24.39
N GLN A 468 -5.35 -13.64 24.95
CA GLN A 468 -3.93 -13.97 24.94
C GLN A 468 -3.59 -14.78 26.20
N ASP A 469 -3.07 -16.00 26.00
CA ASP A 469 -2.52 -16.83 27.08
C ASP A 469 -1.15 -16.29 27.48
N ILE A 470 -1.11 -15.52 28.55
CA ILE A 470 0.11 -14.90 29.04
C ILE A 470 0.19 -14.94 30.55
N ASP A 471 1.37 -15.32 31.05
CA ASP A 471 1.72 -15.18 32.45
C ASP A 471 2.01 -13.71 32.78
N PHE A 472 1.04 -13.05 33.38
CA PHE A 472 1.15 -11.67 33.81
C PHE A 472 2.07 -11.43 35.02
N ASP A 473 2.56 -12.48 35.67
CA ASP A 473 3.56 -12.35 36.73
C ASP A 473 4.97 -12.12 36.14
N LYS A 474 5.15 -12.36 34.82
CA LYS A 474 6.33 -11.94 34.06
C LYS A 474 6.23 -10.43 33.73
N ASP A 475 7.35 -9.71 33.74
CA ASP A 475 7.44 -8.26 33.49
C ASP A 475 7.29 -7.91 31.99
N PHE A 476 6.19 -8.32 31.39
CA PHE A 476 5.84 -8.03 30.00
C PHE A 476 4.96 -6.79 29.91
N THR A 477 5.29 -5.88 28.99
CA THR A 477 4.53 -4.66 28.73
C THR A 477 3.79 -4.75 27.39
N GLY A 478 2.71 -3.98 27.22
CA GLY A 478 2.00 -3.91 25.93
C GLY A 478 1.10 -5.10 25.60
N GLN A 479 0.92 -6.07 26.49
CA GLN A 479 0.07 -7.25 26.26
C GLN A 479 -1.43 -6.90 26.34
N PHE A 480 -2.29 -7.70 25.70
CA PHE A 480 -3.75 -7.55 25.80
C PHE A 480 -4.42 -8.53 26.76
N GLY A 481 -3.85 -9.72 26.97
CA GLY A 481 -4.40 -10.77 27.85
C GLY A 481 -5.89 -11.02 27.62
N ASP A 482 -6.71 -10.82 28.65
CA ASP A 482 -8.17 -11.00 28.57
C ASP A 482 -8.92 -9.94 27.73
N GLY A 483 -8.20 -8.98 27.15
CA GLY A 483 -8.76 -7.92 26.32
C GLY A 483 -9.36 -8.46 25.02
N CYS A 484 -10.46 -7.86 24.57
CA CYS A 484 -11.03 -8.10 23.25
C CYS A 484 -10.25 -7.28 22.22
N LEU A 485 -9.30 -7.92 21.54
CA LEU A 485 -8.54 -7.34 20.43
C LEU A 485 -9.41 -7.37 19.16
N SER A 486 -9.64 -6.22 18.52
CA SER A 486 -10.48 -6.12 17.32
C SER A 486 -9.95 -6.95 16.14
N ASP A 487 -8.62 -7.06 16.03
CA ASP A 487 -7.90 -7.68 14.93
C ASP A 487 -7.61 -9.19 15.14
N GLN A 488 -8.20 -9.78 16.19
CA GLN A 488 -7.86 -11.13 16.67
C GLN A 488 -8.27 -12.27 15.72
N VAL A 489 -8.98 -11.97 14.63
CA VAL A 489 -9.42 -12.95 13.61
C VAL A 489 -8.78 -12.67 12.24
N PHE A 490 -7.69 -11.90 12.18
CA PHE A 490 -7.08 -11.51 10.91
C PHE A 490 -6.69 -12.69 10.01
N GLY A 491 -6.21 -13.80 10.59
CA GLY A 491 -5.97 -15.05 9.86
C GLY A 491 -7.21 -15.65 9.20
N GLN A 492 -8.37 -15.56 9.86
CA GLN A 492 -9.65 -16.00 9.29
C GLN A 492 -10.05 -15.10 8.11
N THR A 493 -9.82 -13.79 8.23
CA THR A 493 -10.06 -12.84 7.14
C THR A 493 -9.21 -13.10 5.92
N TRP A 494 -7.95 -13.44 6.12
CA TRP A 494 -7.10 -13.92 5.04
C TRP A 494 -7.66 -15.20 4.43
N ALA A 495 -7.99 -16.20 5.25
CA ALA A 495 -8.50 -17.48 4.79
C ALA A 495 -9.76 -17.32 3.92
N HIS A 496 -10.71 -16.47 4.32
CA HIS A 496 -11.88 -16.15 3.49
C HIS A 496 -11.52 -15.41 2.20
N ASN A 497 -10.65 -14.40 2.26
CA ASN A 497 -10.23 -13.65 1.08
C ASN A 497 -9.55 -14.51 0.01
N VAL A 498 -8.90 -15.62 0.39
CA VAL A 498 -8.23 -16.53 -0.55
C VAL A 498 -8.87 -17.92 -0.62
N GLY A 499 -10.09 -18.10 -0.10
CA GLY A 499 -10.87 -19.33 -0.27
C GLY A 499 -10.34 -20.57 0.45
N LEU A 500 -9.67 -20.40 1.59
CA LEU A 500 -9.13 -21.49 2.43
C LEU A 500 -10.14 -22.04 3.45
N GLY A 501 -11.30 -21.40 3.61
CA GLY A 501 -12.34 -21.80 4.55
C GLY A 501 -12.05 -21.32 5.98
N TYR A 502 -12.53 -22.07 6.97
CA TYR A 502 -12.39 -21.72 8.39
C TYR A 502 -11.07 -22.21 8.98
N VAL A 503 -10.32 -21.32 9.63
CA VAL A 503 -9.08 -21.66 10.35
C VAL A 503 -9.32 -22.03 11.81
N LEU A 504 -10.45 -21.57 12.37
CA LEU A 504 -10.93 -21.88 13.71
C LEU A 504 -12.42 -22.27 13.62
N PRO A 505 -13.02 -22.88 14.66
CA PRO A 505 -14.43 -23.30 14.58
C PRO A 505 -15.36 -22.14 14.19
N GLU A 506 -16.23 -22.39 13.20
CA GLU A 506 -17.14 -21.40 12.62
C GLU A 506 -18.01 -20.70 13.67
N ASP A 507 -18.52 -21.45 14.66
CA ASP A 507 -19.34 -20.90 15.73
C ASP A 507 -18.55 -19.94 16.64
N GLN A 508 -17.28 -20.23 16.90
CA GLN A 508 -16.40 -19.37 17.69
C GLN A 508 -16.00 -18.10 16.92
N ILE A 509 -15.76 -18.20 15.60
CA ILE A 509 -15.51 -17.04 14.75
C ILE A 509 -16.73 -16.09 14.77
N LYS A 510 -17.93 -16.61 14.52
CA LYS A 510 -19.18 -15.83 14.56
C LYS A 510 -19.40 -15.17 15.92
N THR A 511 -19.17 -15.93 17.00
CA THR A 511 -19.29 -15.41 18.37
C THR A 511 -18.27 -14.29 18.62
N THR A 512 -17.02 -14.48 18.18
CA THR A 512 -15.94 -13.50 18.30
C THR A 512 -16.26 -12.21 17.54
N MET A 513 -16.78 -12.31 16.31
CA MET A 513 -17.19 -11.14 15.52
C MET A 513 -18.33 -10.37 16.18
N GLY A 514 -19.30 -11.09 16.77
CA GLY A 514 -20.33 -10.49 17.62
C GLY A 514 -19.76 -9.73 18.82
N SER A 515 -18.73 -10.29 19.46
CA SER A 515 -18.02 -9.65 20.57
C SER A 515 -17.23 -8.41 20.14
N ILE A 516 -16.52 -8.46 19.01
CA ILE A 516 -15.81 -7.30 18.45
C ILE A 516 -16.78 -6.17 18.14
N TRP A 517 -17.92 -6.47 17.50
CA TRP A 517 -18.98 -5.48 17.28
C TRP A 517 -19.48 -4.88 18.60
N LYS A 518 -19.77 -5.72 19.59
CA LYS A 518 -20.34 -5.31 20.88
C LYS A 518 -19.37 -4.45 21.71
N TYR A 519 -18.08 -4.78 21.70
CA TYR A 519 -17.11 -4.23 22.64
C TYR A 519 -16.16 -3.21 22.03
N ASN A 520 -15.84 -3.32 20.73
CA ASN A 520 -14.83 -2.47 20.08
C ASN A 520 -15.44 -1.39 19.20
N TRP A 521 -16.63 -1.60 18.62
CA TRP A 521 -17.28 -0.60 17.80
C TRP A 521 -18.08 0.40 18.64
N THR A 522 -17.98 1.69 18.32
CA THR A 522 -18.82 2.74 18.91
C THR A 522 -19.21 3.79 17.87
N PRO A 523 -20.46 4.32 17.91
CA PRO A 523 -20.85 5.47 17.08
C PRO A 523 -20.20 6.79 17.52
N ASP A 524 -19.60 6.84 18.71
CA ASP A 524 -18.82 7.98 19.21
C ASP A 524 -17.64 7.50 20.06
N THR A 525 -16.43 7.77 19.58
CA THR A 525 -15.17 7.41 20.25
C THR A 525 -14.84 8.31 21.44
N GLY A 526 -15.42 9.51 21.52
CA GLY A 526 -15.07 10.54 22.50
C GLY A 526 -15.15 10.11 23.96
N PRO A 527 -16.23 9.44 24.42
CA PRO A 527 -16.32 8.91 25.78
C PRO A 527 -15.17 7.96 26.14
N TYR A 528 -14.78 7.08 25.22
CA TYR A 528 -13.68 6.14 25.45
C TYR A 528 -12.32 6.84 25.45
N SER A 529 -12.07 7.73 24.48
CA SER A 529 -10.83 8.51 24.39
C SER A 529 -10.60 9.44 25.60
N LYS A 530 -11.66 9.83 26.34
CA LYS A 530 -11.55 10.55 27.61
C LYS A 530 -11.07 9.67 28.77
N MET A 531 -11.47 8.40 28.79
CA MET A 531 -11.04 7.43 29.82
C MET A 531 -9.64 6.90 29.52
N TYR A 532 -9.37 6.59 28.25
CA TYR A 532 -8.12 6.03 27.77
C TYR A 532 -7.61 6.91 26.63
N LYS A 533 -6.77 7.90 26.97
CA LYS A 533 -6.23 8.83 25.97
C LYS A 533 -5.45 8.06 24.89
N PRO A 534 -5.75 8.28 23.60
CA PRO A 534 -5.00 7.66 22.53
C PRO A 534 -3.59 8.26 22.46
N GLY A 535 -2.61 7.45 22.04
CA GLY A 535 -1.25 7.92 21.77
C GLY A 535 -1.22 8.88 20.59
N ARG A 536 -1.94 8.54 19.51
CA ARG A 536 -2.13 9.33 18.29
C ARG A 536 -3.60 9.51 17.97
N TRP A 537 -3.95 10.65 17.39
CA TRP A 537 -5.33 10.97 17.00
C TRP A 537 -5.50 10.84 15.49
N PHE A 538 -6.23 9.82 15.05
CA PHE A 538 -6.65 9.64 13.65
C PHE A 538 -8.13 9.95 13.42
N VAL A 539 -8.85 10.16 14.53
CA VAL A 539 -10.24 10.61 14.55
C VAL A 539 -10.35 11.86 15.42
N MET A 540 -11.38 12.65 15.17
CA MET A 540 -11.70 13.83 15.96
C MET A 540 -12.06 13.42 17.40
N PRO A 541 -11.75 14.24 18.42
CA PRO A 541 -11.95 13.87 19.82
C PRO A 541 -13.40 13.59 20.26
N GLU A 542 -14.40 14.03 19.50
CA GLU A 542 -15.82 13.83 19.79
C GLU A 542 -16.63 13.66 18.49
N GLY A 543 -17.67 12.82 18.53
CA GLY A 543 -18.71 12.75 17.50
C GLY A 543 -18.35 11.92 16.27
N GLN A 544 -17.24 11.17 16.30
CA GLN A 544 -16.88 10.25 15.23
C GLN A 544 -16.94 8.80 15.69
N ALA A 545 -17.62 7.98 14.89
CA ALA A 545 -17.63 6.54 15.04
C ALA A 545 -16.24 5.96 14.78
N GLY A 546 -15.95 4.82 15.39
CA GLY A 546 -14.69 4.12 15.19
C GLY A 546 -14.65 2.77 15.88
N LEU A 547 -13.76 1.93 15.38
CA LEU A 547 -13.42 0.64 15.97
C LEU A 547 -12.16 0.78 16.84
N LEU A 548 -12.33 0.64 18.15
CA LEU A 548 -11.25 0.65 19.13
C LEU A 548 -10.37 -0.59 18.97
N THR A 549 -9.06 -0.41 18.88
CA THR A 549 -8.12 -1.54 18.72
C THR A 549 -8.30 -2.63 19.77
N THR A 550 -8.43 -2.27 21.06
CA THR A 550 -8.59 -3.26 22.14
C THR A 550 -9.43 -2.72 23.28
N THR A 551 -10.31 -3.54 23.83
CA THR A 551 -11.12 -3.20 25.02
C THR A 551 -11.04 -4.29 26.09
N TRP A 552 -11.44 -4.00 27.34
CA TRP A 552 -11.48 -4.99 28.45
C TRP A 552 -12.88 -5.09 29.05
N PRO A 553 -13.81 -5.83 28.42
CA PRO A 553 -15.19 -5.94 28.87
C PRO A 553 -15.34 -6.50 30.29
N SER A 554 -14.42 -7.38 30.72
CA SER A 554 -14.39 -7.97 32.06
C SER A 554 -13.85 -7.01 33.15
N GLY A 555 -13.35 -5.84 32.76
CA GLY A 555 -12.74 -4.89 33.70
C GLY A 555 -11.31 -5.24 34.13
N SER A 556 -10.65 -6.23 33.51
CA SER A 556 -9.30 -6.68 33.85
C SER A 556 -8.17 -5.82 33.26
N PHE A 557 -8.46 -4.59 32.84
CA PHE A 557 -7.46 -3.67 32.28
C PHE A 557 -6.32 -3.41 33.28
N LYS A 558 -5.08 -3.55 32.80
CA LYS A 558 -3.87 -3.22 33.55
C LYS A 558 -3.18 -1.98 32.96
N PRO A 559 -2.67 -1.05 33.78
CA PRO A 559 -1.83 0.04 33.30
C PRO A 559 -0.65 -0.50 32.46
N GLY A 560 -0.41 0.07 31.28
CA GLY A 560 0.63 -0.40 30.36
C GLY A 560 0.19 -1.49 29.36
N ALA A 561 -1.05 -1.99 29.47
CA ALA A 561 -1.63 -2.86 28.45
C ALA A 561 -1.91 -2.10 27.14
N MET A 562 -1.60 -2.74 26.00
CA MET A 562 -1.74 -2.27 24.61
C MET A 562 -1.66 -0.74 24.44
N SER A 563 -0.49 -0.23 24.05
CA SER A 563 -0.28 1.20 23.83
C SER A 563 -1.28 1.82 22.84
N TYR A 564 -1.70 1.04 21.83
CA TYR A 564 -2.56 1.48 20.73
C TYR A 564 -4.06 1.23 20.95
N LYS A 565 -4.47 0.69 22.11
CA LYS A 565 -5.86 0.27 22.42
C LYS A 565 -6.98 1.24 22.01
N SER A 566 -6.71 2.54 22.10
CA SER A 566 -7.68 3.62 21.85
C SER A 566 -7.54 4.29 20.48
N GLU A 567 -6.59 3.85 19.66
CA GLU A 567 -6.44 4.37 18.29
C GLU A 567 -7.46 3.71 17.37
N ILE A 568 -7.81 4.41 16.29
CA ILE A 568 -8.76 3.94 15.27
C ILE A 568 -8.00 3.82 13.97
N TRP A 569 -7.73 2.59 13.52
CA TRP A 569 -6.95 2.32 12.32
C TRP A 569 -7.86 1.89 11.19
N SER A 570 -7.90 2.69 10.13
CA SER A 570 -8.75 2.44 8.96
C SER A 570 -8.53 1.07 8.34
N GLY A 571 -7.29 0.58 8.32
CA GLY A 571 -6.98 -0.75 7.82
C GLY A 571 -7.60 -1.88 8.64
N ILE A 572 -7.61 -1.77 9.97
CA ILE A 572 -8.27 -2.75 10.87
C ILE A 572 -9.78 -2.64 10.71
N GLU A 573 -10.34 -1.43 10.61
CA GLU A 573 -11.77 -1.26 10.38
C GLU A 573 -12.23 -1.93 9.08
N TYR A 574 -11.50 -1.79 7.98
CA TYR A 574 -11.81 -2.50 6.73
C TYR A 574 -11.60 -4.01 6.86
N GLN A 575 -10.58 -4.48 7.59
CA GLN A 575 -10.33 -5.90 7.83
C GLN A 575 -11.47 -6.54 8.65
N VAL A 576 -11.91 -5.90 9.73
CA VAL A 576 -13.02 -6.37 10.56
C VAL A 576 -14.34 -6.31 9.80
N ALA A 577 -14.59 -5.21 9.06
CA ALA A 577 -15.79 -5.09 8.23
C ALA A 577 -15.85 -6.17 7.15
N ASN A 578 -14.71 -6.48 6.53
CA ASN A 578 -14.57 -7.58 5.59
C ASN A 578 -15.00 -8.92 6.21
N GLU A 579 -14.48 -9.25 7.40
CA GLU A 579 -14.86 -10.48 8.09
C GLU A 579 -16.33 -10.51 8.48
N MET A 580 -16.87 -9.40 9.00
CA MET A 580 -18.29 -9.31 9.32
C MET A 580 -19.17 -9.63 8.11
N ILE A 581 -18.79 -9.18 6.91
CA ILE A 581 -19.54 -9.46 5.68
C ILE A 581 -19.44 -10.95 5.28
N TRP A 582 -18.27 -11.57 5.43
CA TRP A 582 -18.12 -13.02 5.20
C TRP A 582 -19.01 -13.85 6.12
N GLU A 583 -19.11 -13.44 7.38
CA GLU A 583 -19.92 -14.04 8.44
C GLU A 583 -21.41 -13.65 8.44
N ASP A 584 -21.91 -13.07 7.34
CA ASP A 584 -23.30 -12.62 7.17
C ASP A 584 -23.75 -11.51 8.14
N MET A 585 -22.83 -10.87 8.87
CA MET A 585 -23.01 -9.63 9.65
C MET A 585 -22.90 -8.38 8.75
N VAL A 586 -23.65 -8.37 7.65
CA VAL A 586 -23.53 -7.37 6.58
C VAL A 586 -23.84 -5.96 7.09
N THR A 587 -24.81 -5.80 7.99
CA THR A 587 -25.20 -4.47 8.50
C THR A 587 -24.10 -3.87 9.37
N GLU A 588 -23.48 -4.69 10.22
CA GLU A 588 -22.38 -4.33 11.09
C GLU A 588 -21.15 -3.95 10.28
N GLY A 589 -20.75 -4.78 9.32
CA GLY A 589 -19.64 -4.48 8.41
C GLY A 589 -19.86 -3.19 7.61
N LEU A 590 -21.06 -2.98 7.07
CA LEU A 590 -21.41 -1.73 6.38
C LEU A 590 -21.45 -0.53 7.32
N SER A 591 -21.80 -0.70 8.60
CA SER A 591 -21.79 0.38 9.59
C SER A 591 -20.36 0.85 9.89
N ILE A 592 -19.40 -0.08 9.97
CA ILE A 592 -17.98 0.25 10.11
C ILE A 592 -17.49 1.04 8.90
N ILE A 593 -17.73 0.52 7.68
CA ILE A 593 -17.34 1.21 6.43
C ILE A 593 -18.01 2.58 6.33
N LYS A 594 -19.27 2.69 6.77
CA LYS A 594 -19.99 3.97 6.79
C LYS A 594 -19.35 4.97 7.75
N GLY A 595 -18.88 4.53 8.92
CA GLY A 595 -18.11 5.38 9.82
C GLY A 595 -16.85 5.94 9.16
N ILE A 596 -16.11 5.11 8.42
CA ILE A 596 -14.95 5.59 7.63
C ILE A 596 -15.41 6.61 6.57
N ASP A 597 -16.45 6.29 5.78
CA ASP A 597 -17.01 7.17 4.77
C ASP A 597 -17.39 8.55 5.33
N GLU A 598 -18.05 8.60 6.48
CA GLU A 598 -18.43 9.85 7.16
C GLU A 598 -17.22 10.64 7.66
N ARG A 599 -16.18 9.96 8.15
CA ARG A 599 -14.93 10.62 8.56
C ARG A 599 -14.17 11.22 7.38
N TYR A 600 -14.27 10.62 6.20
CA TYR A 600 -13.56 11.04 4.99
C TYR A 600 -14.43 11.82 3.99
N GLN A 601 -15.53 12.42 4.44
CA GLN A 601 -16.27 13.38 3.64
C GLN A 601 -15.48 14.70 3.47
N PRO A 602 -15.57 15.39 2.31
CA PRO A 602 -14.80 16.60 2.02
C PRO A 602 -14.83 17.73 3.07
N PRO A 603 -15.93 17.97 3.82
CA PRO A 603 -15.95 18.98 4.88
C PRO A 603 -15.08 18.64 6.11
N VAL A 604 -14.70 17.37 6.28
CA VAL A 604 -14.00 16.86 7.46
C VAL A 604 -12.56 16.50 7.11
N HIS A 605 -12.37 15.59 6.15
CA HIS A 605 -11.06 15.15 5.67
C HIS A 605 -11.01 15.03 4.15
N ASN A 606 -9.81 14.86 3.60
CA ASN A 606 -9.64 14.55 2.18
C ASN A 606 -10.15 13.12 1.88
N PRO A 607 -11.12 12.92 0.98
CA PRO A 607 -11.71 11.60 0.68
C PRO A 607 -10.71 10.55 0.19
N TYR A 608 -9.56 10.98 -0.31
CA TYR A 608 -8.52 10.13 -0.92
C TYR A 608 -7.30 9.95 -0.01
N ASN A 609 -7.39 10.29 1.27
CA ASN A 609 -6.26 10.33 2.19
C ASN A 609 -6.58 9.67 3.53
N GLU A 610 -6.68 8.34 3.58
CA GLU A 610 -6.71 7.66 4.88
C GLU A 610 -5.42 7.90 5.66
N VAL A 611 -5.59 8.41 6.88
CA VAL A 611 -4.51 8.75 7.80
C VAL A 611 -4.39 7.69 8.90
N GLU A 612 -3.18 7.18 9.09
CA GLU A 612 -2.74 6.49 10.30
C GLU A 612 -1.38 7.10 10.72
N CYS A 613 -0.28 6.34 10.81
CA CYS A 613 1.04 6.91 11.14
C CYS A 613 1.58 7.89 10.07
N GLY A 614 0.87 8.08 8.95
CA GLY A 614 1.06 9.16 8.00
C GLY A 614 -0.13 9.29 7.05
N ASP A 615 0.01 10.16 6.06
CA ASP A 615 -0.97 10.37 4.99
C ASP A 615 -0.98 9.21 3.97
N HIS A 616 -2.09 9.00 3.27
CA HIS A 616 -2.29 8.00 2.22
C HIS A 616 -1.77 6.62 2.66
N TYR A 617 -2.25 6.18 3.82
CA TYR A 617 -1.66 5.05 4.53
C TYR A 617 -2.10 3.71 3.92
N ALA A 618 -1.13 2.91 3.48
CA ALA A 618 -1.31 1.72 2.66
C ALA A 618 -2.24 0.67 3.26
N ARG A 619 -2.32 0.58 4.59
CA ARG A 619 -3.21 -0.36 5.30
C ARG A 619 -4.68 -0.20 4.89
N ALA A 620 -5.11 1.01 4.57
CA ALA A 620 -6.48 1.29 4.14
C ALA A 620 -6.89 0.57 2.85
N MET A 621 -5.92 0.15 2.02
CA MET A 621 -6.20 -0.70 0.85
C MET A 621 -6.74 -2.11 1.20
N ALA A 622 -6.89 -2.42 2.49
CA ALA A 622 -7.72 -3.52 2.98
C ALA A 622 -9.20 -3.40 2.57
N SER A 623 -9.67 -2.19 2.21
CA SER A 623 -11.03 -1.96 1.70
C SER A 623 -11.41 -2.90 0.55
N TRP A 624 -10.44 -3.29 -0.28
CA TRP A 624 -10.69 -4.19 -1.38
C TRP A 624 -11.07 -5.61 -0.92
N GLY A 625 -10.64 -6.05 0.27
CA GLY A 625 -11.12 -7.28 0.89
C GLY A 625 -12.63 -7.25 1.12
N ALA A 626 -13.12 -6.16 1.75
CA ALA A 626 -14.56 -5.96 1.97
C ALA A 626 -15.37 -5.90 0.66
N TYR A 627 -14.80 -5.30 -0.41
CA TYR A 627 -15.43 -5.33 -1.73
C TYR A 627 -15.64 -6.75 -2.26
N LEU A 628 -14.65 -7.64 -2.10
CA LEU A 628 -14.75 -9.03 -2.54
C LEU A 628 -15.71 -9.84 -1.65
N ALA A 629 -15.75 -9.57 -0.34
CA ALA A 629 -16.69 -10.20 0.59
C ALA A 629 -18.16 -9.93 0.25
N LEU A 630 -18.50 -8.71 -0.18
CA LEU A 630 -19.86 -8.36 -0.61
C LEU A 630 -20.37 -9.26 -1.75
N ALA A 631 -19.44 -9.76 -2.57
CA ALA A 631 -19.71 -10.66 -3.70
C ALA A 631 -19.55 -12.15 -3.34
N GLY A 632 -18.99 -12.46 -2.18
CA GLY A 632 -18.48 -13.80 -1.87
C GLY A 632 -17.51 -14.30 -2.95
N PHE A 633 -16.66 -13.41 -3.46
CA PHE A 633 -15.83 -13.66 -4.64
C PHE A 633 -14.54 -14.40 -4.30
N ASP A 634 -14.30 -15.52 -4.99
CA ASP A 634 -13.00 -16.21 -5.02
C ASP A 634 -12.59 -16.53 -6.45
N TYR A 635 -11.28 -16.53 -6.71
CA TYR A 635 -10.72 -16.79 -8.03
C TYR A 635 -9.38 -17.49 -7.92
N HIS A 636 -9.16 -18.51 -8.75
CA HIS A 636 -7.89 -19.21 -8.89
C HIS A 636 -7.52 -19.32 -10.37
N GLY A 637 -6.65 -18.43 -10.85
CA GLY A 637 -6.30 -18.31 -12.26
C GLY A 637 -5.67 -19.57 -12.87
N PRO A 638 -4.64 -20.19 -12.26
CA PRO A 638 -4.02 -21.38 -12.84
C PRO A 638 -5.00 -22.56 -13.01
N LYS A 639 -5.77 -22.85 -11.95
CA LYS A 639 -6.84 -23.85 -11.92
C LYS A 639 -8.08 -23.44 -12.73
N GLY A 640 -8.25 -22.16 -13.07
CA GLY A 640 -9.41 -21.63 -13.79
C GLY A 640 -10.70 -21.70 -12.96
N GLU A 641 -10.62 -21.48 -11.66
CA GLU A 641 -11.80 -21.54 -10.77
C GLU A 641 -12.32 -20.14 -10.46
N ILE A 642 -13.64 -19.98 -10.45
CA ILE A 642 -14.29 -18.73 -10.05
C ILE A 642 -15.54 -19.02 -9.22
N THR A 643 -15.72 -18.26 -8.16
CA THR A 643 -16.84 -18.39 -7.22
C THR A 643 -17.50 -17.04 -7.01
N PHE A 644 -18.83 -17.05 -6.95
CA PHE A 644 -19.64 -15.93 -6.46
C PHE A 644 -20.66 -16.42 -5.45
N ALA A 645 -20.77 -15.72 -4.32
CA ALA A 645 -21.78 -15.93 -3.30
C ALA A 645 -22.24 -14.57 -2.74
N PRO A 646 -22.96 -13.76 -3.55
CA PRO A 646 -23.29 -12.38 -3.17
C PRO A 646 -23.97 -12.32 -1.80
N LYS A 647 -23.48 -11.43 -0.92
CA LYS A 647 -24.03 -11.23 0.43
C LYS A 647 -25.12 -10.17 0.46
N PHE A 648 -25.25 -9.39 -0.60
CA PHE A 648 -26.18 -8.28 -0.74
C PHE A 648 -26.88 -8.33 -2.11
N PHE A 649 -28.16 -7.94 -2.18
CA PHE A 649 -28.97 -7.98 -3.41
C PHE A 649 -28.91 -9.31 -4.19
N LYS A 650 -29.03 -10.45 -3.51
CA LYS A 650 -28.84 -11.79 -4.11
C LYS A 650 -29.68 -12.04 -5.36
N ASP A 651 -30.88 -11.47 -5.46
CA ASP A 651 -31.80 -11.63 -6.59
C ASP A 651 -31.55 -10.66 -7.75
N ASN A 652 -30.68 -9.67 -7.57
CA ASN A 652 -30.30 -8.66 -8.55
C ASN A 652 -28.92 -8.09 -8.22
N TYR A 653 -27.88 -8.92 -8.34
CA TYR A 653 -26.51 -8.53 -8.04
C TYR A 653 -25.75 -8.22 -9.32
N LYS A 654 -24.97 -7.13 -9.32
CA LYS A 654 -24.09 -6.77 -10.44
C LYS A 654 -22.87 -6.02 -9.94
N ALA A 655 -21.67 -6.44 -10.36
CA ALA A 655 -20.40 -5.78 -9.99
C ALA A 655 -19.24 -6.18 -10.92
N ALA A 656 -18.13 -5.44 -10.84
CA ALA A 656 -16.93 -5.65 -11.67
C ALA A 656 -15.81 -6.37 -10.89
N PHE A 657 -15.08 -7.27 -11.54
CA PHE A 657 -14.00 -8.03 -10.90
C PHE A 657 -12.80 -8.18 -11.82
N THR A 658 -11.61 -8.08 -11.26
CA THR A 658 -10.35 -8.35 -11.95
C THR A 658 -9.98 -9.83 -11.84
N LEU A 659 -9.37 -10.35 -12.89
CA LEU A 659 -8.83 -11.70 -13.01
C LEU A 659 -7.31 -11.61 -13.28
N ALA A 660 -6.66 -12.74 -13.55
CA ALA A 660 -5.23 -12.77 -13.86
C ALA A 660 -4.85 -11.97 -15.14
N GLU A 661 -5.74 -11.94 -16.13
CA GLU A 661 -5.47 -11.37 -17.47
C GLU A 661 -6.59 -10.47 -18.00
N GLY A 662 -7.36 -9.84 -17.13
CA GLY A 662 -8.45 -8.97 -17.56
C GLY A 662 -9.41 -8.62 -16.45
N TRP A 663 -10.56 -8.06 -16.83
CA TRP A 663 -11.66 -7.83 -15.90
C TRP A 663 -13.01 -8.15 -16.53
N ILE A 664 -13.92 -8.56 -15.66
CA ILE A 664 -15.25 -9.01 -15.98
C ILE A 664 -16.30 -8.14 -15.31
N GLN A 665 -17.53 -8.23 -15.82
CA GLN A 665 -18.73 -7.83 -15.11
C GLN A 665 -19.54 -9.09 -14.82
N PHE A 666 -19.84 -9.30 -13.54
CA PHE A 666 -20.71 -10.37 -13.07
C PHE A 666 -22.11 -9.83 -12.83
N GLU A 667 -23.13 -10.59 -13.23
CA GLU A 667 -24.53 -10.28 -12.97
C GLU A 667 -25.28 -11.57 -12.57
N GLN A 668 -26.02 -11.53 -11.46
CA GLN A 668 -26.86 -12.60 -10.95
C GLN A 668 -28.30 -12.09 -10.80
N THR A 669 -29.24 -12.74 -11.48
CA THR A 669 -30.65 -12.33 -11.56
C THR A 669 -31.60 -13.54 -11.52
N LYS A 670 -32.91 -13.28 -11.45
CA LYS A 670 -33.96 -14.27 -11.70
C LYS A 670 -34.67 -14.00 -13.03
N ASP A 671 -34.90 -15.03 -13.83
CA ASP A 671 -35.67 -14.90 -15.08
C ASP A 671 -37.20 -14.99 -14.85
N SER A 672 -37.97 -14.83 -15.93
CA SER A 672 -39.45 -14.91 -15.90
C SER A 672 -40.03 -16.27 -15.51
N LYS A 673 -39.19 -17.30 -15.36
CA LYS A 673 -39.55 -18.64 -14.88
C LYS A 673 -38.94 -18.92 -13.50
N ASP A 674 -38.55 -17.87 -12.79
CA ASP A 674 -37.93 -17.91 -11.46
C ASP A 674 -36.63 -18.72 -11.40
N ARG A 675 -35.91 -18.77 -12.52
CA ARG A 675 -34.60 -19.44 -12.60
C ARG A 675 -33.51 -18.44 -12.31
N GLN A 676 -32.53 -18.83 -11.49
CA GLN A 676 -31.31 -18.04 -11.34
C GLN A 676 -30.53 -18.02 -12.66
N ILE A 677 -30.12 -16.83 -13.08
CA ILE A 677 -29.30 -16.57 -14.25
C ILE A 677 -28.04 -15.83 -13.79
N ASP A 678 -26.90 -16.47 -13.96
CA ASP A 678 -25.60 -15.87 -13.70
C ASP A 678 -24.90 -15.58 -15.02
N THR A 679 -24.36 -14.38 -15.17
CA THR A 679 -23.68 -13.91 -16.38
C THR A 679 -22.30 -13.38 -16.04
N ILE A 680 -21.30 -13.85 -16.78
CA ILE A 680 -19.93 -13.32 -16.74
C ILE A 680 -19.62 -12.76 -18.11
N LYS A 681 -19.44 -11.44 -18.19
CA LYS A 681 -19.01 -10.73 -19.40
C LYS A 681 -17.56 -10.34 -19.28
N VAL A 682 -16.71 -10.75 -20.22
CA VAL A 682 -15.32 -10.28 -20.29
C VAL A 682 -15.33 -8.87 -20.88
N VAL A 683 -15.08 -7.86 -20.05
CA VAL A 683 -15.14 -6.46 -20.47
C VAL A 683 -13.84 -6.03 -21.13
N ASN A 684 -12.71 -6.52 -20.61
CA ASN A 684 -11.40 -6.37 -21.23
C ASN A 684 -10.47 -7.53 -20.88
N GLY A 685 -9.48 -7.79 -21.73
CA GLY A 685 -8.52 -8.88 -21.53
C GLY A 685 -9.11 -10.27 -21.82
N LYS A 686 -8.71 -11.26 -21.02
CA LYS A 686 -9.06 -12.68 -21.16
C LYS A 686 -9.46 -13.29 -19.83
N ALA A 687 -10.21 -14.39 -19.91
CA ALA A 687 -10.57 -15.22 -18.77
C ALA A 687 -10.45 -16.71 -19.11
N LYS A 688 -9.67 -17.45 -18.31
CA LYS A 688 -9.59 -18.92 -18.35
C LYS A 688 -10.47 -19.51 -17.25
N LEU A 689 -11.45 -20.33 -17.61
CA LEU A 689 -12.44 -20.90 -16.69
C LEU A 689 -12.62 -22.41 -16.90
N ASN A 690 -12.51 -23.18 -15.83
CA ASN A 690 -12.67 -24.63 -15.76
C ASN A 690 -13.79 -25.02 -14.78
N LYS A 691 -13.92 -24.30 -13.67
CA LYS A 691 -14.90 -24.53 -12.62
C LYS A 691 -15.60 -23.23 -12.24
N LEU A 692 -16.92 -23.27 -12.17
CA LEU A 692 -17.76 -22.16 -11.74
C LEU A 692 -18.52 -22.59 -10.49
N THR A 693 -18.59 -21.71 -9.49
CA THR A 693 -19.37 -21.95 -8.27
C THR A 693 -20.27 -20.75 -8.02
N PHE A 694 -21.57 -20.99 -7.86
CA PHE A 694 -22.55 -19.93 -7.57
C PHE A 694 -23.39 -20.33 -6.36
N GLU A 695 -23.51 -19.43 -5.37
CA GLU A 695 -24.51 -19.60 -4.32
C GLU A 695 -25.92 -19.51 -4.91
N LEU A 696 -26.81 -20.40 -4.47
CA LEU A 696 -28.20 -20.39 -4.92
C LEU A 696 -28.96 -19.24 -4.26
N ILE A 697 -29.72 -18.49 -5.08
CA ILE A 697 -30.71 -17.53 -4.57
C ILE A 697 -31.84 -18.27 -3.83
N ASP A 698 -32.29 -19.38 -4.40
CA ASP A 698 -33.27 -20.28 -3.79
C ASP A 698 -32.60 -21.59 -3.39
N ALA A 699 -32.42 -21.78 -2.08
CA ALA A 699 -31.80 -22.97 -1.51
C ALA A 699 -32.54 -24.27 -1.83
N THR A 700 -33.79 -24.22 -2.30
CA THR A 700 -34.57 -25.39 -2.71
C THR A 700 -34.33 -25.82 -4.17
N ALA A 701 -33.60 -25.03 -4.95
CA ALA A 701 -33.30 -25.33 -6.35
C ALA A 701 -32.50 -26.64 -6.49
N LYS A 702 -32.67 -27.34 -7.62
CA LYS A 702 -32.05 -28.67 -7.82
C LYS A 702 -30.58 -28.59 -8.27
N GLY A 703 -30.02 -27.40 -8.42
CA GLY A 703 -28.64 -27.18 -8.88
C GLY A 703 -28.38 -27.67 -10.31
N LYS A 704 -29.40 -27.77 -11.17
CA LYS A 704 -29.21 -28.18 -12.58
C LYS A 704 -28.86 -26.98 -13.44
N ALA A 705 -27.59 -26.86 -13.80
CA ALA A 705 -27.09 -25.75 -14.60
C ALA A 705 -27.07 -26.04 -16.11
N LYS A 706 -27.38 -25.01 -16.91
CA LYS A 706 -27.13 -24.98 -18.36
C LYS A 706 -26.18 -23.83 -18.66
N VAL A 707 -25.05 -24.14 -19.27
CA VAL A 707 -24.00 -23.17 -19.62
C VAL A 707 -24.04 -22.85 -21.11
N ALA A 708 -23.89 -21.58 -21.47
CA ALA A 708 -23.71 -21.12 -22.83
C ALA A 708 -22.67 -19.99 -22.89
N VAL A 709 -21.96 -19.90 -24.01
CA VAL A 709 -21.07 -18.76 -24.35
C VAL A 709 -21.57 -18.15 -25.64
N ASN A 710 -21.87 -16.86 -25.64
CA ASN A 710 -22.44 -16.15 -26.80
C ASN A 710 -23.66 -16.87 -27.40
N GLY A 711 -24.52 -17.43 -26.54
CA GLY A 711 -25.70 -18.20 -26.92
C GLY A 711 -25.44 -19.64 -27.38
N LYS A 712 -24.18 -20.08 -27.52
CA LYS A 712 -23.81 -21.45 -27.89
C LYS A 712 -23.64 -22.31 -26.65
N LYS A 713 -24.31 -23.46 -26.61
CA LYS A 713 -24.28 -24.38 -25.46
C LYS A 713 -22.87 -24.92 -25.22
N VAL A 714 -22.43 -24.90 -23.97
CA VAL A 714 -21.17 -25.51 -23.50
C VAL A 714 -21.49 -26.79 -22.73
N ALA A 715 -20.66 -27.82 -22.90
CA ALA A 715 -20.81 -29.06 -22.16
C ALA A 715 -20.24 -28.92 -20.74
N ALA A 716 -21.09 -29.12 -19.75
CA ALA A 716 -20.73 -29.02 -18.34
C ALA A 716 -21.45 -30.08 -17.50
N LYS A 717 -20.94 -30.36 -16.31
CA LYS A 717 -21.59 -31.17 -15.27
C LYS A 717 -21.81 -30.28 -14.05
N SER A 718 -23.00 -30.31 -13.46
CA SER A 718 -23.28 -29.59 -12.22
C SER A 718 -23.55 -30.54 -11.05
N SER A 719 -23.11 -30.15 -9.86
CA SER A 719 -23.42 -30.74 -8.55
C SER A 719 -23.92 -29.65 -7.60
N LEU A 720 -24.58 -30.08 -6.52
CA LEU A 720 -24.99 -29.21 -5.42
C LEU A 720 -24.13 -29.56 -4.20
N GLU A 721 -23.47 -28.55 -3.64
CA GLU A 721 -22.56 -28.66 -2.50
C GLU A 721 -22.84 -27.45 -1.59
N ASP A 722 -23.33 -27.70 -0.37
CA ASP A 722 -23.57 -26.68 0.67
C ASP A 722 -24.30 -25.40 0.19
N GLY A 723 -25.43 -25.58 -0.49
CA GLY A 723 -26.23 -24.47 -1.01
C GLY A 723 -25.64 -23.76 -2.23
N LYS A 724 -24.53 -24.26 -2.79
CA LYS A 724 -23.88 -23.75 -3.99
C LYS A 724 -23.99 -24.76 -5.12
N VAL A 725 -24.19 -24.26 -6.34
CA VAL A 725 -24.05 -25.07 -7.54
C VAL A 725 -22.60 -25.02 -8.01
N VAL A 726 -21.97 -26.20 -8.11
CA VAL A 726 -20.61 -26.36 -8.64
C VAL A 726 -20.71 -26.90 -10.06
N ILE A 727 -20.03 -26.25 -11.00
CA ILE A 727 -20.12 -26.54 -12.43
C ILE A 727 -18.73 -26.79 -12.98
N ILE A 728 -18.49 -28.01 -13.47
CA ILE A 728 -17.24 -28.41 -14.13
C ILE A 728 -17.43 -28.36 -15.64
N LEU A 729 -16.61 -27.56 -16.32
CA LEU A 729 -16.60 -27.38 -17.77
C LEU A 729 -15.74 -28.48 -18.41
N LYS A 730 -16.32 -29.29 -19.31
CA LYS A 730 -15.64 -30.51 -19.81
C LYS A 730 -14.33 -30.27 -20.55
N SER A 731 -14.15 -29.12 -21.16
CA SER A 731 -12.99 -28.78 -21.98
C SER A 731 -12.32 -27.47 -21.56
N GLY A 732 -12.68 -26.93 -20.38
CA GLY A 732 -12.36 -25.56 -20.01
C GLY A 732 -12.97 -24.54 -20.98
N LEU A 733 -12.73 -23.26 -20.70
CA LEU A 733 -13.09 -22.13 -21.55
C LEU A 733 -11.96 -21.11 -21.53
N GLU A 734 -11.62 -20.60 -22.70
CA GLU A 734 -10.84 -19.37 -22.87
C GLU A 734 -11.77 -18.33 -23.47
N LEU A 735 -12.06 -17.29 -22.71
CA LEU A 735 -12.95 -16.21 -23.07
C LEU A 735 -12.11 -14.96 -23.36
N GLU A 736 -12.50 -14.22 -24.39
CA GLU A 736 -11.86 -12.96 -24.78
C GLU A 736 -12.80 -11.78 -24.57
N LYS A 737 -12.25 -10.56 -24.67
CA LYS A 737 -13.03 -9.32 -24.63
C LYS A 737 -14.30 -9.40 -25.49
N GLY A 738 -15.44 -9.17 -24.86
CA GLY A 738 -16.76 -9.16 -25.47
C GLY A 738 -17.53 -10.47 -25.32
N ASP A 739 -16.87 -11.57 -24.96
CA ASP A 739 -17.55 -12.84 -24.70
C ASP A 739 -18.44 -12.75 -23.47
N VAL A 740 -19.60 -13.42 -23.57
CA VAL A 740 -20.59 -13.51 -22.51
C VAL A 740 -20.87 -14.97 -22.20
N LEU A 741 -20.49 -15.40 -21.01
CA LEU A 741 -20.88 -16.67 -20.43
C LEU A 741 -22.17 -16.51 -19.63
N THR A 742 -23.15 -17.36 -19.89
CA THR A 742 -24.42 -17.39 -19.17
C THR A 742 -24.69 -18.78 -18.60
N VAL A 743 -25.09 -18.82 -17.33
CA VAL A 743 -25.46 -20.03 -16.60
C VAL A 743 -26.90 -19.88 -16.14
N ALA A 744 -27.76 -20.81 -16.57
CA ALA A 744 -29.15 -20.87 -16.10
C ALA A 744 -29.32 -22.06 -15.15
N ILE A 745 -29.67 -21.80 -13.90
CA ILE A 745 -29.80 -22.79 -12.83
C ILE A 745 -31.27 -23.07 -12.54
N LYS A 746 -31.61 -24.33 -12.30
CA LYS A 746 -32.95 -24.82 -11.95
C LYS A 746 -32.92 -25.77 -10.77
#